data_AF-A0A067DFL7-F1
#
_entry.id   AF-A0A067DFL7-F1
#
_cell.length_a   1.000
_cell.length_b   1.000
_cell.length_c   1.000
_cell.angle_alpha   90.00
_cell.angle_beta   90.00
_cell.angle_gamma   90.00
#
_symmetry.space_group_name_H-M   'P 1'
#
loop_
_entity.id
_entity.type
_entity.pdbx_description
1 polymer ?
#
loop_
_entity_poly.entity_id
_entity_poly.type
_entity_poly.pdbx_seq_one_letter_code
_entity_poly.pdbx_strand_id
1 'polypeptide(L)'
;VVKCLAPPTERQFSYLRSYNNNIENLKAEVGKLKDGTESIQHAVDEAKRKGEEIEKKVEKLLDSGNNAIVEAEKFVGDEAAANKQCFKGLCANLKIRIQHSTEAPRQLEAIVKLREAGRFDRISYRPLPEDIFCDNKNRSSSSSFDPQNLTLMSNKDYEAFESRMSTLNDILGALKNPDTTLAKEVAWKAENDKLFDQAVFAEVSQSHDIRKIQGEIADKLGLTFHEESESGRASLCNQLKKNKTILMILDNIWENLDLLAIGIPHGNDHKGCKILLTARSEDTLSRKMDSKQNFSVGILKEEEAWSGEFKWVAKECAGLPVSIVTVSRALRNKSLFEWKDALQQLRRPISTNFKDELKQIFLLIGYTYVAFIDDLIWYSIGLGLFQGIKNMEEARAGVRTLVNKLKASCMLLDDDENISISIASREQNVFTATDELVNGWEWSDESRVRHCTSIVILDVKTYVLPEVMECPQLKLFSMPAEKNSFFAIPHNLFRSMLQVRVLDLTDMNLLSLPSSIGLLTNLHTLCLYGGVGVVDGVKNASLEELKHFPNLTSLELEVNDANTLPRGGLFFEKPERYKILTGHRWSRGFYRSSNKSYRSFRIDLDANVRLKDRLVVQLRGIEELSLAGLLDQDIKNFVNELVKVGSSQLKYLQIEGYRGPQFECVK
;
A
#
# COMPACT_ATOMS: atom_id res chain seq x y z
N VAL A 1 -2.90 30.55 -87.81
CA VAL A 1 -3.20 31.33 -86.60
C VAL A 1 -4.40 30.77 -85.83
N VAL A 2 -5.60 30.68 -86.40
CA VAL A 2 -6.83 30.19 -85.72
C VAL A 2 -6.72 28.73 -85.22
N LYS A 3 -6.07 27.83 -85.97
CA LYS A 3 -5.85 26.42 -85.55
C LYS A 3 -4.82 26.23 -84.42
N CYS A 4 -3.95 27.21 -84.15
CA CYS A 4 -2.94 27.12 -83.08
C CYS A 4 -3.42 27.77 -81.77
N LEU A 5 -4.39 28.69 -81.84
CA LEU A 5 -4.96 29.37 -80.68
C LEU A 5 -6.20 28.65 -80.12
N ALA A 6 -6.85 27.78 -80.90
CA ALA A 6 -8.05 27.07 -80.45
C ALA A 6 -7.84 26.18 -79.20
N PRO A 7 -6.78 25.35 -79.09
CA PRO A 7 -6.63 24.45 -77.94
C PRO A 7 -6.36 25.16 -76.59
N PRO A 8 -5.51 26.21 -76.52
CA PRO A 8 -5.33 27.00 -75.29
C PRO A 8 -6.61 27.74 -74.87
N THR A 9 -7.34 28.30 -75.83
CA THR A 9 -8.58 29.06 -75.56
C THR A 9 -9.70 28.12 -75.11
N GLU A 10 -9.85 26.95 -75.72
CA GLU A 10 -10.81 25.92 -75.33
C GLU A 10 -10.54 25.39 -73.91
N ARG A 11 -9.26 25.18 -73.56
CA ARG A 11 -8.86 24.85 -72.17
C ARG A 11 -9.26 25.95 -71.19
N GLN A 12 -9.00 27.23 -71.47
CA GLN A 12 -9.39 28.31 -70.56
C GLN A 12 -10.90 28.46 -70.39
N PHE A 13 -11.69 28.23 -71.45
CA PHE A 13 -13.14 28.18 -71.37
C PHE A 13 -13.66 26.98 -70.57
N SER A 14 -13.00 25.81 -70.66
CA SER A 14 -13.36 24.65 -69.83
C SER A 14 -13.14 24.90 -68.32
N TYR A 15 -12.06 25.60 -67.96
CA TYR A 15 -11.78 25.99 -66.57
C TYR A 15 -12.85 26.96 -66.04
N LEU A 16 -13.25 27.96 -66.84
CA LEU A 16 -14.32 28.87 -66.48
C LEU A 16 -15.69 28.17 -66.30
N ARG A 17 -15.97 27.13 -67.09
CA ARG A 17 -17.22 26.35 -67.00
C ARG A 17 -17.27 25.45 -65.76
N SER A 18 -16.14 24.88 -65.36
CA SER A 18 -16.04 23.98 -64.20
C SER A 18 -15.72 24.69 -62.88
N TYR A 19 -15.52 26.01 -62.91
CA TYR A 19 -15.11 26.84 -61.77
C TYR A 19 -15.96 26.63 -60.50
N ASN A 20 -17.28 26.82 -60.59
CA ASN A 20 -18.17 26.70 -59.42
C ASN A 20 -18.13 25.27 -58.85
N ASN A 21 -18.14 24.26 -59.72
CA ASN A 21 -18.10 22.86 -59.32
C ASN A 21 -16.77 22.51 -58.60
N ASN A 22 -15.65 23.05 -59.06
CA ASN A 22 -14.35 22.85 -58.43
C ASN A 22 -14.28 23.48 -57.03
N ILE A 23 -14.86 24.69 -56.85
CA ILE A 23 -14.89 25.37 -55.55
C ILE A 23 -15.85 24.67 -54.58
N GLU A 24 -17.03 24.24 -55.02
CA GLU A 24 -17.97 23.47 -54.18
C GLU A 24 -17.38 22.12 -53.75
N ASN A 25 -16.73 21.41 -54.68
CA ASN A 25 -16.03 20.16 -54.34
C ASN A 25 -14.89 20.39 -53.34
N LEU A 26 -14.10 21.47 -53.49
CA LEU A 26 -13.06 21.83 -52.53
C LEU A 26 -13.67 22.09 -51.14
N LYS A 27 -14.73 22.90 -51.05
CA LYS A 27 -15.44 23.16 -49.77
C LYS A 27 -15.92 21.88 -49.10
N ALA A 28 -16.50 20.96 -49.88
CA ALA A 28 -16.99 19.69 -49.35
C ALA A 28 -15.85 18.81 -48.82
N GLU A 29 -14.72 18.75 -49.52
CA GLU A 29 -13.55 17.96 -49.07
C GLU A 29 -12.79 18.60 -47.90
N VAL A 30 -12.74 19.93 -47.82
CA VAL A 30 -12.24 20.64 -46.63
C VAL A 30 -13.08 20.30 -45.40
N GLY A 31 -14.41 20.28 -45.53
CA GLY A 31 -15.31 19.87 -44.43
C GLY A 31 -15.02 18.45 -43.94
N LYS A 32 -14.87 17.48 -44.87
CA LYS A 32 -14.53 16.09 -44.51
C LYS A 32 -13.15 15.97 -43.85
N LEU A 33 -12.16 16.73 -44.32
CA LEU A 33 -10.83 16.73 -43.70
C LEU A 33 -10.89 17.31 -42.28
N LYS A 34 -11.69 18.36 -42.05
CA LYS A 34 -11.90 18.95 -40.74
C LYS A 34 -12.53 17.96 -39.76
N ASP A 35 -13.64 17.33 -40.13
CA ASP A 35 -14.31 16.32 -39.30
C ASP A 35 -13.36 15.15 -38.96
N GLY A 36 -12.58 14.69 -39.95
CA GLY A 36 -11.58 13.64 -39.74
C GLY A 36 -10.44 14.06 -38.82
N THR A 37 -9.96 15.30 -38.94
CA THR A 37 -8.88 15.85 -38.10
C THR A 37 -9.36 16.01 -36.66
N GLU A 38 -10.59 16.51 -36.45
CA GLU A 38 -11.21 16.60 -35.12
C GLU A 38 -11.38 15.22 -34.46
N SER A 39 -11.81 14.20 -35.23
CA SER A 39 -11.92 12.84 -34.72
C SER A 39 -10.56 12.25 -34.29
N ILE A 40 -9.49 12.50 -35.06
CA ILE A 40 -8.13 12.06 -34.69
C ILE A 40 -7.67 12.80 -33.44
N GLN A 41 -7.96 14.10 -33.33
CA GLN A 41 -7.62 14.91 -32.16
C GLN A 41 -8.31 14.39 -30.89
N HIS A 42 -9.60 14.05 -30.95
CA HIS A 42 -10.31 13.44 -29.83
C HIS A 42 -9.69 12.11 -29.36
N ALA A 43 -9.26 11.27 -30.31
CA ALA A 43 -8.61 10.02 -29.99
C ALA A 43 -7.21 10.24 -29.37
N VAL A 44 -6.48 11.25 -29.83
CA VAL A 44 -5.22 11.70 -29.22
C VAL A 44 -5.43 12.20 -27.79
N ASP A 45 -6.48 12.98 -27.54
CA ASP A 45 -6.78 13.50 -26.21
C ASP A 45 -7.22 12.39 -25.24
N GLU A 46 -7.91 11.35 -25.74
CA GLU A 46 -8.22 10.15 -24.97
C GLU A 46 -6.96 9.35 -24.62
N ALA A 47 -6.06 9.12 -25.58
CA ALA A 47 -4.81 8.43 -25.35
C ALA A 47 -3.94 9.16 -24.32
N LYS A 48 -3.83 10.50 -24.42
CA LYS A 48 -3.13 11.32 -23.43
C LYS A 48 -3.75 11.21 -22.02
N ARG A 49 -5.08 11.19 -21.91
CA ARG A 49 -5.76 10.96 -20.62
C ARG A 49 -5.47 9.58 -20.02
N LYS A 50 -5.19 8.58 -20.85
CA LYS A 50 -4.76 7.23 -20.42
C LYS A 50 -3.26 7.15 -20.11
N GLY A 51 -2.52 8.26 -20.20
CA GLY A 51 -1.07 8.30 -19.99
C GLY A 51 -0.26 7.69 -21.14
N GLU A 52 -0.83 7.58 -22.33
CA GLU A 52 -0.15 7.06 -23.51
C GLU A 52 0.55 8.19 -24.29
N GLU A 53 1.66 7.86 -24.95
CA GLU A 53 2.36 8.72 -25.89
C GLU A 53 1.82 8.54 -27.32
N ILE A 54 1.88 9.59 -28.12
CA ILE A 54 1.30 9.62 -29.47
C ILE A 54 2.37 9.32 -30.50
N GLU A 55 2.01 8.52 -31.51
CA GLU A 55 2.89 8.21 -32.62
C GLU A 55 3.23 9.48 -33.42
N LYS A 56 4.52 9.76 -33.66
CA LYS A 56 4.99 10.98 -34.37
C LYS A 56 4.34 11.17 -35.75
N LYS A 57 4.00 10.08 -36.44
CA LYS A 57 3.29 10.12 -37.73
C LYS A 57 1.88 10.72 -37.62
N VAL A 58 1.21 10.53 -36.48
CA VAL A 58 -0.13 11.06 -36.20
C VAL A 58 -0.03 12.55 -35.91
N GLU A 59 0.93 12.97 -35.08
CA GLU A 59 1.18 14.39 -34.79
C GLU A 59 1.48 15.19 -36.07
N LYS A 60 2.40 14.67 -36.90
CA LYS A 60 2.75 15.30 -38.18
C LYS A 60 1.55 15.40 -39.13
N LEU A 61 0.65 14.40 -39.11
CA LEU A 61 -0.56 14.43 -39.93
C LEU A 61 -1.56 15.46 -39.42
N LEU A 62 -1.77 15.56 -38.11
CA LEU A 62 -2.62 16.59 -37.50
C LEU A 62 -2.13 17.99 -37.85
N ASP A 63 -0.83 18.25 -37.73
CA ASP A 63 -0.23 19.53 -38.11
C ASP A 63 -0.43 19.83 -39.60
N SER A 64 -0.20 18.84 -40.46
CA SER A 64 -0.35 18.99 -41.91
C SER A 64 -1.82 19.19 -42.31
N GLY A 65 -2.75 18.49 -41.66
CA GLY A 65 -4.19 18.60 -41.87
C GLY A 65 -4.72 19.97 -41.45
N ASN A 66 -4.36 20.43 -40.25
CA ASN A 66 -4.74 21.76 -39.75
C ASN A 66 -4.23 22.88 -40.66
N ASN A 67 -2.96 22.80 -41.10
CA ASN A 67 -2.40 23.78 -42.02
C ASN A 67 -3.13 23.79 -43.37
N ALA A 68 -3.44 22.62 -43.94
CA ALA A 68 -4.18 22.50 -45.20
C ALA A 68 -5.61 23.04 -45.09
N ILE A 69 -6.29 22.82 -43.95
CA ILE A 69 -7.63 23.38 -43.68
C ILE A 69 -7.55 24.91 -43.66
N VAL A 70 -6.60 25.50 -42.92
CA VAL A 70 -6.43 26.96 -42.84
C VAL A 70 -6.14 27.57 -44.22
N GLU A 71 -5.26 26.94 -45.00
CA GLU A 71 -4.92 27.41 -46.34
C GLU A 71 -6.14 27.38 -47.27
N ALA A 72 -6.90 26.29 -47.25
CA ALA A 72 -8.07 26.12 -48.09
C ALA A 72 -9.25 27.04 -47.67
N GLU A 73 -9.47 27.25 -46.37
CA GLU A 73 -10.47 28.19 -45.86
C GLU A 73 -10.12 29.63 -46.26
N LYS A 74 -8.83 30.02 -46.18
CA LYS A 74 -8.36 31.33 -46.64
C LYS A 74 -8.58 31.49 -48.15
N PHE A 75 -8.22 30.49 -48.95
CA PHE A 75 -8.45 30.50 -50.39
C PHE A 75 -9.94 30.66 -50.74
N VAL A 76 -10.82 29.93 -50.04
CA VAL A 76 -12.28 30.03 -50.19
C VAL A 76 -12.80 31.42 -49.78
N GLY A 77 -12.24 32.02 -48.72
CA GLY A 77 -12.58 33.38 -48.29
C GLY A 77 -12.18 34.45 -49.31
N ASP A 78 -10.94 34.38 -49.82
CA ASP A 78 -10.42 35.27 -50.85
C ASP A 78 -11.22 35.16 -52.16
N GLU A 79 -11.66 33.94 -52.51
CA GLU A 79 -12.60 33.69 -53.61
C GLU A 79 -13.93 34.42 -53.43
N ALA A 80 -14.57 34.25 -52.28
CA ALA A 80 -15.87 34.87 -52.00
C ALA A 80 -15.80 36.41 -51.99
N ALA A 81 -14.66 36.99 -51.61
CA ALA A 81 -14.41 38.42 -51.66
C ALA A 81 -14.15 38.93 -53.09
N ALA A 82 -13.29 38.25 -53.85
CA ALA A 82 -12.94 38.64 -55.22
C ALA A 82 -14.13 38.49 -56.20
N ASN A 83 -15.04 37.57 -55.94
CA ASN A 83 -16.25 37.36 -56.73
C ASN A 83 -17.32 38.46 -56.52
N LYS A 84 -17.18 39.31 -55.48
CA LYS A 84 -18.09 40.43 -55.18
C LYS A 84 -17.67 41.78 -55.79
N GLN A 85 -16.43 41.94 -56.26
CA GLN A 85 -15.88 43.24 -56.67
C GLN A 85 -15.61 43.34 -58.17
N CYS A 86 -16.63 43.76 -58.93
CA CYS A 86 -16.48 44.46 -60.21
C CYS A 86 -17.84 45.07 -60.65
N PHE A 87 -17.82 46.29 -61.20
CA PHE A 87 -18.94 47.07 -61.78
C PHE A 87 -20.33 46.75 -61.21
N LYS A 88 -20.67 47.29 -60.02
CA LYS A 88 -22.03 47.26 -59.44
C LYS A 88 -22.76 45.89 -59.55
N GLY A 89 -22.02 44.77 -59.50
CA GLY A 89 -22.58 43.41 -59.50
C GLY A 89 -22.80 42.76 -60.88
N LEU A 90 -22.27 43.29 -61.98
CA LEU A 90 -22.62 42.83 -63.34
C LEU A 90 -21.55 42.00 -64.09
N CYS A 91 -20.29 41.95 -63.67
CA CYS A 91 -19.26 41.13 -64.33
C CYS A 91 -18.25 40.54 -63.34
N ALA A 92 -17.95 39.25 -63.41
CA ALA A 92 -16.89 38.64 -62.60
C ALA A 92 -15.48 38.94 -63.17
N ASN A 93 -14.47 39.09 -62.30
CA ASN A 93 -13.08 39.26 -62.73
C ASN A 93 -12.53 37.95 -63.33
N LEU A 94 -12.58 37.81 -64.67
CA LEU A 94 -12.19 36.59 -65.39
C LEU A 94 -10.77 36.13 -65.09
N LYS A 95 -9.82 37.05 -64.88
CA LYS A 95 -8.41 36.71 -64.61
C LYS A 95 -8.27 35.98 -63.27
N ILE A 96 -8.97 36.45 -62.24
CA ILE A 96 -8.99 35.82 -60.92
C ILE A 96 -9.71 34.47 -60.98
N ARG A 97 -10.84 34.37 -61.70
CA ARG A 97 -11.54 33.08 -61.87
C ARG A 97 -10.70 32.02 -62.56
N ILE A 98 -9.92 32.37 -63.57
CA ILE A 98 -9.01 31.42 -64.23
C ILE A 98 -7.94 30.94 -63.24
N GLN A 99 -7.33 31.85 -62.47
CA GLN A 99 -6.32 31.50 -61.46
C GLN A 99 -6.90 30.58 -60.38
N HIS A 100 -8.07 30.92 -59.84
CA HIS A 100 -8.75 30.11 -58.83
C HIS A 100 -9.22 28.76 -59.38
N SER A 101 -9.67 28.71 -60.64
CA SER A 101 -10.05 27.45 -61.30
C SER A 101 -8.87 26.49 -61.50
N THR A 102 -7.63 27.01 -61.56
CA THR A 102 -6.42 26.19 -61.66
C THR A 102 -5.86 25.79 -60.31
N GLU A 103 -6.09 26.58 -59.26
CA GLU A 103 -5.54 26.32 -57.92
C GLU A 103 -6.44 25.42 -57.07
N ALA A 104 -7.77 25.52 -57.21
CA ALA A 104 -8.71 24.68 -56.46
C ALA A 104 -8.49 23.16 -56.65
N PRO A 105 -8.22 22.64 -57.88
CA PRO A 105 -7.90 21.23 -58.06
C PRO A 105 -6.58 20.79 -57.40
N ARG A 106 -5.59 21.68 -57.27
CA ARG A 106 -4.32 21.36 -56.60
C ARG A 106 -4.49 21.23 -55.09
N GLN A 107 -5.22 22.18 -54.49
CA GLN A 107 -5.59 22.13 -53.08
C GLN A 107 -6.43 20.88 -52.78
N LEU A 108 -7.37 20.55 -53.67
CA LEU A 108 -8.19 19.34 -53.57
C LEU A 108 -7.33 18.07 -53.58
N GLU A 109 -6.35 17.96 -54.48
CA GLU A 109 -5.45 16.81 -54.54
C GLU A 109 -4.62 16.66 -53.25
N ALA A 110 -4.13 17.77 -52.69
CA ALA A 110 -3.40 17.76 -51.42
C ALA A 110 -4.27 17.29 -50.24
N ILE A 111 -5.51 17.78 -50.17
CA ILE A 111 -6.49 17.39 -49.14
C ILE A 111 -6.84 15.91 -49.24
N VAL A 112 -7.09 15.40 -50.45
CA VAL A 112 -7.41 13.97 -50.65
C VAL A 112 -6.24 13.09 -50.23
N LYS A 113 -5.00 13.46 -50.57
CA LYS A 113 -3.78 12.74 -50.13
C LYS A 113 -3.65 12.69 -48.61
N LEU A 114 -3.90 13.80 -47.92
CA LEU A 114 -3.87 13.86 -46.45
C LEU A 114 -4.96 12.98 -45.84
N ARG A 115 -6.16 12.97 -46.41
CA ARG A 115 -7.28 12.14 -45.95
C ARG A 115 -6.99 10.64 -46.12
N GLU A 116 -6.36 10.25 -47.23
CA GLU A 116 -5.97 8.85 -47.47
C GLU A 116 -4.84 8.41 -46.52
N ALA A 117 -3.91 9.30 -46.19
CA ALA A 117 -2.86 9.06 -45.21
C ALA A 117 -3.36 8.97 -43.76
N GLY A 118 -4.59 9.42 -43.47
CA GLY A 118 -5.22 9.45 -42.15
C GLY A 118 -5.78 8.13 -41.64
N ARG A 119 -5.45 7.00 -42.26
CA ARG A 119 -5.87 5.67 -41.80
C ARG A 119 -4.75 5.02 -41.00
N PHE A 120 -4.92 4.94 -39.69
CA PHE A 120 -3.95 4.34 -38.77
C PHE A 120 -4.53 3.12 -38.07
N ASP A 121 -3.76 2.02 -38.02
CA ASP A 121 -4.08 0.85 -37.19
C ASP A 121 -3.82 1.12 -35.70
N ARG A 122 -2.89 2.04 -35.40
CA ARG A 122 -2.47 2.41 -34.04
C ARG A 122 -2.05 3.88 -34.00
N ILE A 123 -2.60 4.63 -33.04
CA ILE A 123 -2.36 6.07 -32.88
C ILE A 123 -1.46 6.43 -31.69
N SER A 124 -1.36 5.53 -30.71
CA SER A 124 -0.68 5.76 -29.44
C SER A 124 -0.01 4.49 -28.92
N TYR A 125 0.93 4.66 -28.00
CA TYR A 125 1.57 3.59 -27.27
C TYR A 125 1.72 3.96 -25.79
N ARG A 126 1.58 2.96 -24.92
CA ARG A 126 1.85 3.16 -23.50
C ARG A 126 3.37 3.27 -23.30
N PRO A 127 3.89 4.38 -22.74
CA PRO A 127 5.27 4.45 -22.33
C PRO A 127 5.53 3.42 -21.22
N LEU A 128 6.72 2.84 -21.19
CA LEU A 128 7.12 2.01 -20.05
C LEU A 128 7.08 2.88 -18.79
N PRO A 129 6.56 2.39 -17.66
CA PRO A 129 6.54 3.15 -16.42
C PRO A 129 7.95 3.66 -16.11
N GLU A 130 8.14 4.97 -16.11
CA GLU A 130 9.40 5.56 -15.67
C GLU A 130 9.51 5.36 -14.16
N ASP A 131 10.58 4.70 -13.73
CA ASP A 131 10.87 4.55 -12.31
C ASP A 131 10.94 5.93 -11.65
N ILE A 132 10.12 6.15 -10.62
CA ILE A 132 10.11 7.36 -9.76
C ILE A 132 11.51 7.65 -9.18
N PHE A 133 12.43 6.68 -9.22
CA PHE A 133 13.80 6.78 -8.72
C PHE A 133 14.76 7.54 -9.63
N CYS A 134 14.47 7.72 -10.92
CA CYS A 134 15.46 8.19 -11.90
C CYS A 134 15.33 9.66 -12.32
N ASP A 135 14.33 10.39 -11.81
CA ASP A 135 14.10 11.77 -12.25
C ASP A 135 14.91 12.77 -11.42
N ASN A 136 16.16 12.97 -11.79
CA ASN A 136 17.00 14.04 -11.23
C ASN A 136 17.94 14.66 -12.27
N LYS A 137 17.48 14.74 -13.54
CA LYS A 137 18.29 15.21 -14.68
C LYS A 137 18.62 16.71 -14.68
N ASN A 138 18.03 17.54 -13.81
CA ASN A 138 18.33 18.98 -13.78
C ASN A 138 18.43 19.54 -12.36
N ARG A 139 19.62 19.45 -11.76
CA ARG A 139 20.11 20.39 -10.72
C ARG A 139 21.63 20.27 -10.64
N SER A 140 22.29 21.19 -11.33
CA SER A 140 23.74 21.32 -11.44
C SER A 140 24.31 22.00 -10.18
N SER A 141 25.39 21.42 -9.67
CA SER A 141 26.56 22.08 -9.07
C SER A 141 26.34 23.14 -7.96
N SER A 142 26.44 22.70 -6.70
CA SER A 142 27.23 23.44 -5.70
C SER A 142 27.75 22.48 -4.62
N SER A 143 29.07 22.37 -4.55
CA SER A 143 29.84 21.66 -3.53
C SER A 143 29.63 22.29 -2.15
N SER A 144 28.78 21.71 -1.32
CA SER A 144 28.88 21.74 0.14
C SER A 144 27.83 20.79 0.73
N PHE A 145 28.25 19.92 1.64
CA PHE A 145 27.37 19.06 2.43
C PHE A 145 26.31 19.92 3.14
N ASP A 146 25.06 19.88 2.69
CA ASP A 146 23.92 20.49 3.38
C ASP A 146 23.06 19.40 4.05
N PRO A 147 23.07 19.28 5.39
CA PRO A 147 22.36 18.22 6.12
C PRO A 147 20.81 18.33 6.10
N GLN A 148 20.24 19.30 5.37
CA GLN A 148 18.83 19.69 5.44
C GLN A 148 17.87 18.90 4.53
N ASN A 149 18.35 18.13 3.54
CA ASN A 149 17.49 17.40 2.59
C ASN A 149 17.58 15.87 2.72
N LEU A 150 17.29 15.32 3.90
CA LEU A 150 17.17 13.87 4.10
C LEU A 150 15.69 13.44 4.11
N THR A 151 14.96 13.74 3.03
CA THR A 151 13.60 13.25 2.79
C THR A 151 13.67 12.32 1.59
N LEU A 152 13.56 11.01 1.84
CA LEU A 152 13.98 9.90 0.96
C LEU A 152 15.46 9.99 0.55
N MET A 153 16.15 8.85 0.49
CA MET A 153 17.53 8.80 -0.03
C MET A 153 17.50 9.35 -1.45
N SER A 154 17.95 10.59 -1.64
CA SER A 154 18.27 11.10 -2.96
C SER A 154 19.51 10.33 -3.43
N ASN A 155 19.46 9.73 -4.62
CA ASN A 155 20.57 8.98 -5.22
C ASN A 155 21.80 9.87 -5.55
N LYS A 156 21.85 11.13 -5.09
CA LYS A 156 23.01 12.03 -5.22
C LYS A 156 23.91 12.06 -3.99
N ASP A 157 23.47 11.55 -2.84
CA ASP A 157 24.29 11.53 -1.61
C ASP A 157 24.90 10.13 -1.32
N TYR A 158 24.81 9.21 -2.27
CA TYR A 158 25.46 7.91 -2.16
C TYR A 158 26.92 8.01 -2.62
N GLU A 159 27.83 8.29 -1.69
CA GLU A 159 29.23 7.89 -1.88
C GLU A 159 29.30 6.38 -1.70
N ALA A 160 29.72 5.68 -2.75
CA ALA A 160 29.76 4.23 -2.72
C ALA A 160 30.82 3.73 -1.73
N PHE A 161 30.39 2.94 -0.74
CA PHE A 161 31.31 2.31 0.21
C PHE A 161 32.26 1.37 -0.55
N GLU A 162 33.57 1.65 -0.54
CA GLU A 162 34.58 0.88 -1.29
C GLU A 162 34.51 -0.64 -1.04
N SER A 163 34.12 -1.08 0.16
CA SER A 163 33.92 -2.48 0.54
C SER A 163 32.77 -3.16 -0.19
N ARG A 164 31.74 -2.40 -0.56
CA ARG A 164 30.61 -2.88 -1.35
C ARG A 164 30.90 -2.80 -2.85
N MET A 165 31.81 -1.91 -3.25
CA MET A 165 32.25 -1.78 -4.64
C MET A 165 32.98 -3.03 -5.13
N SER A 166 33.76 -3.72 -4.30
CA SER A 166 34.39 -4.99 -4.72
C SER A 166 33.35 -6.07 -5.02
N THR A 167 32.43 -6.33 -4.07
CA THR A 167 31.35 -7.34 -4.23
C THR A 167 30.46 -7.01 -5.42
N LEU A 168 30.19 -5.72 -5.61
CA LEU A 168 29.46 -5.24 -6.75
C LEU A 168 30.21 -5.45 -8.06
N ASN A 169 31.50 -5.15 -8.11
CA ASN A 169 32.34 -5.40 -9.28
C ASN A 169 32.53 -6.88 -9.54
N ASP A 170 32.41 -7.73 -8.53
CA ASP A 170 32.40 -9.18 -8.71
C ASP A 170 31.06 -9.63 -9.34
N ILE A 171 29.91 -9.10 -8.86
CA ILE A 171 28.58 -9.35 -9.45
C ILE A 171 28.51 -8.81 -10.87
N LEU A 172 28.89 -7.54 -11.07
CA LEU A 172 28.97 -6.92 -12.37
C LEU A 172 30.08 -7.54 -13.21
N GLY A 173 31.15 -8.08 -12.65
CA GLY A 173 32.18 -8.82 -13.38
C GLY A 173 31.63 -10.14 -13.91
N ALA A 174 30.82 -10.83 -13.09
CA ALA A 174 30.03 -11.98 -13.49
C ALA A 174 28.93 -11.63 -14.51
N LEU A 175 28.46 -10.37 -14.54
CA LEU A 175 27.46 -9.83 -15.47
C LEU A 175 28.05 -8.97 -16.63
N LYS A 176 29.38 -8.73 -16.63
CA LYS A 176 30.24 -7.76 -17.40
C LYS A 176 30.11 -6.23 -17.12
N ASN A 177 30.96 -5.70 -16.21
CA ASN A 177 31.65 -4.37 -16.02
C ASN A 177 30.87 -3.01 -16.01
N PRO A 178 31.28 -1.97 -15.21
CA PRO A 178 31.43 -1.88 -13.73
C PRO A 178 30.84 -0.59 -13.06
N ASP A 179 30.43 -0.66 -11.76
CA ASP A 179 30.28 0.37 -10.66
C ASP A 179 28.94 1.09 -10.23
N THR A 180 28.09 0.54 -9.34
CA THR A 180 27.65 1.04 -7.97
C THR A 180 26.37 0.32 -7.48
N THR A 181 26.03 0.38 -6.16
CA THR A 181 25.24 -0.43 -5.13
C THR A 181 24.29 -1.63 -5.40
N LEU A 182 24.72 -2.81 -4.96
CA LEU A 182 24.23 -4.15 -5.34
C LEU A 182 22.89 -4.26 -6.07
N ALA A 183 21.76 -4.65 -5.50
CA ALA A 183 20.64 -5.12 -6.33
C ALA A 183 19.97 -3.99 -7.14
N LYS A 184 19.53 -2.92 -6.46
CA LYS A 184 18.82 -1.81 -7.11
C LYS A 184 19.74 -0.98 -8.00
N GLU A 185 21.00 -0.77 -7.63
CA GLU A 185 21.92 -0.09 -8.55
C GLU A 185 22.50 -1.02 -9.61
N VAL A 186 22.58 -2.35 -9.40
CA VAL A 186 22.88 -3.27 -10.51
C VAL A 186 21.79 -3.13 -11.58
N ALA A 187 20.51 -3.00 -11.21
CA ALA A 187 19.45 -2.67 -12.17
C ALA A 187 19.70 -1.30 -12.83
N TRP A 188 19.83 -0.23 -12.04
CA TRP A 188 20.04 1.14 -12.55
C TRP A 188 21.26 1.24 -13.48
N LYS A 189 22.37 0.61 -13.10
CA LYS A 189 23.61 0.60 -13.86
C LYS A 189 23.52 -0.26 -15.11
N ALA A 190 22.92 -1.45 -15.02
CA ALA A 190 22.69 -2.30 -16.17
C ALA A 190 21.89 -1.58 -17.26
N GLU A 191 20.92 -0.75 -16.87
CA GLU A 191 20.13 0.08 -17.79
C GLU A 191 20.94 1.25 -18.36
N ASN A 192 21.64 2.02 -17.51
CA ASN A 192 22.42 3.18 -17.95
C ASN A 192 23.60 2.81 -18.85
N ASP A 193 24.31 1.75 -18.51
CA ASP A 193 25.45 1.25 -19.29
C ASP A 193 24.99 0.38 -20.47
N LYS A 194 23.68 0.15 -20.61
CA LYS A 194 23.06 -0.65 -21.69
C LYS A 194 23.63 -2.07 -21.77
N LEU A 195 23.87 -2.68 -20.63
CA LEU A 195 24.33 -4.07 -20.52
C LEU A 195 23.22 -5.06 -20.89
N PHE A 196 21.97 -4.67 -20.63
CA PHE A 196 20.76 -5.41 -20.96
C PHE A 196 19.77 -4.48 -21.65
N ASP A 197 18.88 -5.03 -22.49
CA ASP A 197 17.80 -4.26 -23.10
C ASP A 197 16.81 -3.75 -22.05
N GLN A 198 16.62 -4.52 -20.95
CA GLN A 198 15.77 -4.17 -19.81
C GLN A 198 16.31 -4.79 -18.50
N ALA A 199 16.16 -4.08 -17.37
CA ALA A 199 16.32 -4.65 -16.04
C ALA A 199 14.97 -4.66 -15.32
N VAL A 200 14.68 -5.75 -14.61
CA VAL A 200 13.42 -5.94 -13.87
C VAL A 200 13.78 -6.27 -12.44
N PHE A 201 13.23 -5.50 -11.51
CA PHE A 201 13.37 -5.75 -10.07
C PHE A 201 12.00 -6.17 -9.51
N ALA A 202 11.94 -7.31 -8.83
CA ALA A 202 10.74 -7.78 -8.12
C ALA A 202 11.13 -8.20 -6.70
N GLU A 203 10.32 -7.81 -5.72
CA GLU A 203 10.55 -8.20 -4.32
C GLU A 203 9.76 -9.47 -3.99
N VAL A 204 10.44 -10.46 -3.44
CA VAL A 204 9.83 -11.74 -3.05
C VAL A 204 9.37 -11.63 -1.60
N SER A 205 8.05 -11.69 -1.38
CA SER A 205 7.47 -11.76 -0.04
C SER A 205 7.72 -13.13 0.61
N GLN A 206 7.65 -13.19 1.94
CA GLN A 206 7.76 -14.46 2.67
C GLN A 206 6.65 -15.46 2.32
N SER A 207 5.47 -14.98 1.90
CA SER A 207 4.37 -15.81 1.40
C SER A 207 4.59 -16.37 0.00
N HIS A 208 5.64 -15.92 -0.71
CA HIS A 208 5.97 -16.34 -2.09
C HIS A 208 4.78 -16.23 -3.06
N ASP A 209 4.00 -15.14 -2.98
CA ASP A 209 2.83 -14.93 -3.85
C ASP A 209 3.27 -14.79 -5.33
N ILE A 210 3.19 -15.91 -6.05
CA ILE A 210 3.62 -16.02 -7.45
C ILE A 210 2.85 -15.04 -8.33
N ARG A 211 1.54 -14.85 -8.07
CA ARG A 211 0.68 -13.98 -8.86
C ARG A 211 1.09 -12.52 -8.72
N LYS A 212 1.46 -12.11 -7.50
CA LYS A 212 2.01 -10.77 -7.24
C LYS A 212 3.34 -10.56 -7.96
N ILE A 213 4.27 -11.52 -7.87
CA ILE A 213 5.57 -11.46 -8.55
C ILE A 213 5.39 -11.36 -10.08
N GLN A 214 4.51 -12.18 -10.65
CA GLN A 214 4.17 -12.12 -12.08
C GLN A 214 3.63 -10.74 -12.48
N GLY A 215 2.75 -10.17 -11.65
CA GLY A 215 2.21 -8.83 -11.85
C GLY A 215 3.29 -7.75 -11.90
N GLU A 216 4.17 -7.73 -10.89
CA GLU A 216 5.29 -6.77 -10.82
C GLU A 216 6.22 -6.88 -12.03
N ILE A 217 6.54 -8.11 -12.45
CA ILE A 217 7.37 -8.34 -13.64
C ILE A 217 6.65 -7.86 -14.90
N ALA A 218 5.36 -8.18 -15.05
CA ALA A 218 4.58 -7.79 -16.23
C ALA A 218 4.45 -6.27 -16.34
N ASP A 219 4.17 -5.57 -15.24
CA ASP A 219 4.07 -4.12 -15.22
C ASP A 219 5.37 -3.46 -15.69
N LYS A 220 6.52 -3.95 -15.22
CA LYS A 220 7.85 -3.45 -15.62
C LYS A 220 8.22 -3.77 -17.07
N LEU A 221 7.75 -4.89 -17.59
CA LEU A 221 7.96 -5.27 -19.00
C LEU A 221 6.91 -4.67 -19.94
N GLY A 222 5.89 -3.97 -19.43
CA GLY A 222 4.76 -3.46 -20.20
C GLY A 222 3.88 -4.57 -20.79
N LEU A 223 3.81 -5.72 -20.11
CA LEU A 223 3.01 -6.88 -20.51
C LEU A 223 1.63 -6.84 -19.85
N THR A 224 0.65 -7.42 -20.53
CA THR A 224 -0.69 -7.66 -19.97
C THR A 224 -0.98 -9.14 -20.04
N PHE A 225 -1.43 -9.72 -18.93
CA PHE A 225 -1.90 -11.10 -18.91
C PHE A 225 -3.36 -11.16 -19.34
N HIS A 226 -3.70 -12.13 -20.17
CA HIS A 226 -5.09 -12.42 -20.53
C HIS A 226 -5.70 -13.48 -19.61
N GLU A 227 -4.85 -14.34 -19.06
CA GLU A 227 -5.19 -15.40 -18.13
C GLU A 227 -5.00 -14.96 -16.67
N GLU A 228 -5.92 -15.38 -15.80
CA GLU A 228 -5.90 -15.01 -14.37
C GLU A 228 -5.22 -16.04 -13.47
N SER A 229 -5.17 -17.30 -13.90
CA SER A 229 -4.50 -18.39 -13.18
C SER A 229 -2.97 -18.26 -13.25
N GLU A 230 -2.26 -18.65 -12.20
CA GLU A 230 -0.78 -18.66 -12.14
C GLU A 230 -0.16 -19.41 -13.32
N SER A 231 -0.69 -20.60 -13.66
CA SER A 231 -0.21 -21.39 -14.79
C SER A 231 -0.42 -20.71 -16.15
N GLY A 232 -1.56 -20.05 -16.36
CA GLY A 232 -1.80 -19.25 -17.57
C GLY A 232 -0.85 -18.06 -17.69
N ARG A 233 -0.57 -17.40 -16.56
CA ARG A 233 0.37 -16.27 -16.46
C ARG A 233 1.83 -16.68 -16.62
N ALA A 234 2.17 -17.95 -16.37
CA ALA A 234 3.51 -18.50 -16.65
C ALA A 234 3.89 -18.47 -18.15
N SER A 235 2.93 -18.12 -19.04
CA SER A 235 3.20 -17.72 -20.44
C SER A 235 4.19 -16.54 -20.56
N LEU A 236 4.44 -15.82 -19.47
CA LEU A 236 5.56 -14.89 -19.28
C LEU A 236 6.88 -15.45 -19.83
N CYS A 237 7.13 -16.76 -19.68
CA CYS A 237 8.34 -17.43 -20.16
C CYS A 237 8.54 -17.26 -21.67
N ASN A 238 7.45 -17.31 -22.45
CA ASN A 238 7.49 -17.13 -23.90
C ASN A 238 7.81 -15.69 -24.29
N GLN A 239 7.38 -14.71 -23.48
CA GLN A 239 7.67 -13.30 -23.68
C GLN A 239 9.14 -13.00 -23.35
N LEU A 240 9.64 -13.55 -22.24
CA LEU A 240 11.03 -13.41 -21.79
C LEU A 240 12.03 -14.09 -22.74
N LYS A 241 11.59 -15.10 -23.50
CA LYS A 241 12.41 -15.80 -24.50
C LYS A 241 12.55 -15.08 -25.85
N LYS A 242 11.91 -13.92 -26.04
CA LYS A 242 12.06 -13.11 -27.26
C LYS A 242 13.49 -12.53 -27.32
N ASN A 243 13.93 -12.06 -28.51
CA ASN A 243 15.28 -11.56 -28.80
C ASN A 243 15.67 -10.25 -28.04
N LYS A 244 15.53 -10.24 -26.72
CA LYS A 244 15.97 -9.18 -25.82
C LYS A 244 16.82 -9.77 -24.71
N THR A 245 17.87 -9.05 -24.31
CA THR A 245 18.62 -9.37 -23.10
C THR A 245 17.92 -8.74 -21.90
N ILE A 246 17.61 -9.54 -20.87
CA ILE A 246 16.87 -9.10 -19.69
C ILE A 246 17.65 -9.48 -18.44
N LEU A 247 17.84 -8.52 -17.54
CA LEU A 247 18.32 -8.80 -16.19
C LEU A 247 17.11 -8.87 -15.24
N MET A 248 16.89 -10.02 -14.64
CA MET A 248 15.86 -10.24 -13.62
C MET A 248 16.52 -10.19 -12.24
N ILE A 249 16.05 -9.32 -11.35
CA ILE A 249 16.54 -9.18 -9.98
C ILE A 249 15.39 -9.56 -9.05
N LEU A 250 15.55 -10.69 -8.36
CA LEU A 250 14.59 -11.18 -7.37
C LEU A 250 15.18 -10.94 -5.97
N ASP A 251 14.59 -9.98 -5.26
CA ASP A 251 15.10 -9.52 -3.97
C ASP A 251 14.43 -10.26 -2.81
N ASN A 252 15.17 -10.47 -1.72
CA ASN A 252 14.69 -10.98 -0.43
C ASN A 252 14.14 -12.42 -0.47
N ILE A 253 14.87 -13.35 -1.08
CA ILE A 253 14.46 -14.77 -1.14
C ILE A 253 14.65 -15.45 0.22
N TRP A 254 13.59 -16.10 0.70
CA TRP A 254 13.56 -16.81 1.98
C TRP A 254 13.76 -18.32 1.80
N GLU A 255 12.97 -18.93 0.92
CA GLU A 255 12.97 -20.37 0.66
C GLU A 255 13.04 -20.71 -0.84
N ASN A 256 12.79 -21.97 -1.22
CA ASN A 256 12.82 -22.38 -2.61
C ASN A 256 11.70 -21.71 -3.40
N LEU A 257 12.06 -21.02 -4.48
CA LEU A 257 11.12 -20.31 -5.35
C LEU A 257 11.07 -20.99 -6.72
N ASP A 258 9.90 -21.47 -7.11
CA ASP A 258 9.71 -22.13 -8.40
C ASP A 258 9.68 -21.10 -9.56
N LEU A 259 10.86 -20.89 -10.16
CA LEU A 259 11.03 -20.00 -11.30
C LEU A 259 10.18 -20.41 -12.52
N LEU A 260 9.88 -21.71 -12.70
CA LEU A 260 9.03 -22.16 -13.81
C LEU A 260 7.58 -21.80 -13.58
N ALA A 261 7.08 -21.95 -12.36
CA ALA A 261 5.72 -21.56 -11.99
C ALA A 261 5.50 -20.05 -12.19
N ILE A 262 6.51 -19.22 -11.88
CA ILE A 262 6.47 -17.78 -12.17
C ILE A 262 6.49 -17.53 -13.69
N GLY A 263 7.15 -18.39 -14.46
CA GLY A 263 7.37 -18.21 -15.89
C GLY A 263 8.69 -17.51 -16.21
N ILE A 264 9.69 -17.61 -15.33
CA ILE A 264 11.05 -17.13 -15.59
C ILE A 264 11.88 -18.27 -16.21
N PRO A 265 12.44 -18.09 -17.42
CA PRO A 265 13.27 -19.12 -18.03
C PRO A 265 14.57 -19.28 -17.24
N HIS A 266 14.94 -20.52 -16.91
CA HIS A 266 16.20 -20.84 -16.24
C HIS A 266 16.97 -21.93 -17.00
N GLY A 267 18.27 -22.07 -16.74
CA GLY A 267 19.11 -23.08 -17.41
C GLY A 267 19.54 -22.68 -18.84
N ASN A 268 19.62 -23.66 -19.75
CA ASN A 268 20.04 -23.45 -21.15
C ASN A 268 18.90 -22.92 -22.05
N ASP A 269 17.70 -22.80 -21.50
CA ASP A 269 16.48 -22.51 -22.25
C ASP A 269 16.34 -21.04 -22.67
N HIS A 270 17.21 -20.16 -22.17
CA HIS A 270 17.31 -18.79 -22.68
C HIS A 270 18.69 -18.15 -22.40
N LYS A 271 19.46 -17.85 -23.46
CA LYS A 271 20.76 -17.16 -23.34
C LYS A 271 20.64 -15.66 -23.04
N GLY A 272 19.46 -15.06 -23.23
CA GLY A 272 19.23 -13.62 -23.06
C GLY A 272 18.78 -13.20 -21.66
N CYS A 273 18.35 -14.12 -20.78
CA CYS A 273 17.86 -13.77 -19.45
C CYS A 273 18.91 -14.13 -18.40
N LYS A 274 19.33 -13.14 -17.60
CA LYS A 274 20.20 -13.32 -16.44
C LYS A 274 19.40 -13.06 -15.19
N ILE A 275 19.65 -13.85 -14.15
CA ILE A 275 18.93 -13.75 -12.88
C ILE A 275 19.93 -13.42 -11.78
N LEU A 276 19.67 -12.34 -11.05
CA LEU A 276 20.32 -11.99 -9.80
C LEU A 276 19.35 -12.25 -8.66
N LEU A 277 19.79 -13.06 -7.71
CA LEU A 277 19.02 -13.42 -6.53
C LEU A 277 19.67 -12.76 -5.32
N THR A 278 18.87 -12.18 -4.42
CA THR A 278 19.37 -11.78 -3.10
C THR A 278 18.69 -12.63 -2.03
N ALA A 279 19.46 -13.03 -1.03
CA ALA A 279 18.95 -13.75 0.13
C ALA A 279 19.80 -13.41 1.36
N ARG A 280 19.24 -13.66 2.54
CA ARG A 280 19.94 -13.50 3.82
C ARG A 280 20.83 -14.69 4.18
N SER A 281 20.61 -15.83 3.52
CA SER A 281 21.31 -17.09 3.76
C SER A 281 21.97 -17.58 2.49
N GLU A 282 23.26 -17.88 2.57
CA GLU A 282 23.99 -18.52 1.47
C GLU A 282 23.44 -19.93 1.16
N ASP A 283 22.90 -20.63 2.15
CA ASP A 283 22.27 -21.94 1.98
C ASP A 283 21.02 -21.84 1.10
N THR A 284 20.22 -20.77 1.26
CA THR A 284 19.07 -20.50 0.39
C THR A 284 19.50 -20.30 -1.06
N LEU A 285 20.58 -19.55 -1.31
CA LEU A 285 21.08 -19.34 -2.67
C LEU A 285 21.68 -20.63 -3.26
N SER A 286 22.59 -21.26 -2.53
CA SER A 286 23.41 -22.37 -3.05
C SER A 286 22.68 -23.71 -3.11
N ARG A 287 21.82 -24.03 -2.14
CA ARG A 287 21.15 -25.34 -2.05
C ARG A 287 19.68 -25.33 -2.44
N LYS A 288 18.96 -24.24 -2.14
CA LYS A 288 17.54 -24.14 -2.47
C LYS A 288 17.32 -23.60 -3.88
N MET A 289 18.09 -22.60 -4.28
CA MET A 289 17.98 -21.93 -5.60
C MET A 289 19.05 -22.39 -6.62
N ASP A 290 19.96 -23.29 -6.23
CA ASP A 290 21.05 -23.81 -7.07
C ASP A 290 21.85 -22.72 -7.81
N SER A 291 22.14 -21.61 -7.11
CA SER A 291 22.87 -20.49 -7.69
C SER A 291 24.30 -20.88 -8.09
N LYS A 292 24.74 -20.42 -9.26
CA LYS A 292 26.05 -20.78 -9.83
C LYS A 292 27.23 -20.05 -9.19
N GLN A 293 27.00 -18.80 -8.79
CA GLN A 293 28.01 -17.93 -8.18
C GLN A 293 27.33 -17.13 -7.06
N ASN A 294 27.96 -17.14 -5.89
CA ASN A 294 27.46 -16.45 -4.70
C ASN A 294 28.46 -15.39 -4.27
N PHE A 295 27.93 -14.23 -3.91
CA PHE A 295 28.70 -13.07 -3.49
C PHE A 295 28.22 -12.66 -2.11
N SER A 296 29.12 -12.74 -1.13
CA SER A 296 28.80 -12.33 0.24
C SER A 296 28.94 -10.82 0.38
N VAL A 297 27.88 -10.16 0.86
CA VAL A 297 27.94 -8.74 1.18
C VAL A 297 28.43 -8.59 2.62
N GLY A 298 29.70 -8.19 2.74
CA GLY A 298 30.34 -7.94 4.03
C GLY A 298 29.84 -6.68 4.76
N ILE A 299 30.33 -6.53 5.99
CA ILE A 299 30.22 -5.27 6.75
C ILE A 299 31.12 -4.18 6.15
N LEU A 300 30.83 -2.92 6.46
CA LEU A 300 31.68 -1.80 6.08
C LEU A 300 33.04 -1.89 6.77
N LYS A 301 34.10 -1.53 6.04
CA LYS A 301 35.42 -1.34 6.63
C LYS A 301 35.41 -0.14 7.58
N GLU A 302 36.29 -0.14 8.57
CA GLU A 302 36.35 0.90 9.61
C GLU A 302 36.63 2.30 9.04
N GLU A 303 37.38 2.38 7.93
CA GLU A 303 37.69 3.60 7.17
C GLU A 303 36.45 4.18 6.46
N GLU A 304 35.54 3.31 6.02
CA GLU A 304 34.35 3.63 5.23
C GLU A 304 33.12 3.87 6.11
N ALA A 305 33.07 3.21 7.26
CA ALA A 305 32.00 3.34 8.23
C ALA A 305 31.90 4.74 8.82
N TRP A 306 33.02 5.48 8.90
CA TRP A 306 33.05 6.83 9.46
C TRP A 306 34.30 7.64 9.05
N SER A 307 34.13 8.93 8.75
CA SER A 307 35.22 9.91 8.71
C SER A 307 35.10 10.88 9.90
N GLY A 308 36.14 10.99 10.73
CA GLY A 308 36.22 11.98 11.82
C GLY A 308 36.06 11.47 13.26
N GLU A 309 35.75 12.40 14.18
CA GLU A 309 35.95 12.27 15.64
C GLU A 309 35.10 11.22 16.38
N PHE A 310 34.09 10.61 15.72
CA PHE A 310 33.16 9.65 16.34
C PHE A 310 33.38 8.19 15.93
N LYS A 311 34.56 7.86 15.36
CA LYS A 311 34.95 6.50 14.91
C LYS A 311 34.74 5.42 15.97
N TRP A 312 34.85 5.76 17.25
CA TRP A 312 34.63 4.86 18.38
C TRP A 312 33.19 4.36 18.51
N VAL A 313 32.16 5.15 18.14
CA VAL A 313 30.76 4.67 18.12
C VAL A 313 30.52 3.70 16.96
N ALA A 314 31.05 4.01 15.78
CA ALA A 314 30.92 3.18 14.60
C ALA A 314 31.55 1.79 14.81
N LYS A 315 32.64 1.70 15.58
CA LYS A 315 33.26 0.44 15.97
C LYS A 315 32.32 -0.47 16.79
N GLU A 316 31.54 0.10 17.72
CA GLU A 316 30.53 -0.67 18.46
C GLU A 316 29.33 -1.06 17.59
N CYS A 317 29.12 -0.39 16.45
CA CYS A 317 28.09 -0.76 15.47
C CYS A 317 28.52 -1.92 14.55
N ALA A 318 29.72 -2.49 14.76
CA ALA A 318 30.26 -3.65 14.05
C ALA A 318 30.28 -3.51 12.52
N GLY A 319 30.42 -2.29 11.99
CA GLY A 319 30.47 -2.04 10.55
C GLY A 319 29.14 -2.26 9.81
N LEU A 320 28.02 -2.46 10.51
CA LEU A 320 26.70 -2.68 9.89
C LEU A 320 26.08 -1.33 9.48
N PRO A 321 25.80 -1.08 8.18
CA PRO A 321 25.26 0.22 7.75
C PRO A 321 23.95 0.61 8.43
N VAL A 322 23.05 -0.36 8.63
CA VAL A 322 21.78 -0.11 9.31
C VAL A 322 22.00 0.36 10.74
N SER A 323 22.92 -0.28 11.47
CA SER A 323 23.27 0.08 12.85
C SER A 323 23.97 1.43 12.91
N ILE A 324 24.91 1.68 12.00
CA ILE A 324 25.64 2.95 11.91
C ILE A 324 24.63 4.08 11.66
N VAL A 325 23.85 4.02 10.57
CA VAL A 325 22.87 5.05 10.21
C VAL A 325 21.87 5.30 11.34
N THR A 326 21.40 4.23 11.99
CA THR A 326 20.48 4.29 13.14
C THR A 326 21.10 5.09 14.28
N VAL A 327 22.30 4.73 14.73
CA VAL A 327 22.98 5.40 15.85
C VAL A 327 23.34 6.84 15.50
N SER A 328 23.80 7.10 14.27
CA SER A 328 24.13 8.45 13.80
C SER A 328 22.93 9.38 13.79
N ARG A 329 21.78 8.89 13.30
CA ARG A 329 20.54 9.68 13.28
C ARG A 329 20.03 9.93 14.70
N ALA A 330 20.07 8.93 15.57
CA ALA A 330 19.67 9.09 16.96
C ALA A 330 20.54 10.11 17.73
N LEU A 331 21.83 10.19 17.39
CA LEU A 331 22.78 11.14 18.00
C LEU A 331 22.96 12.44 17.21
N ARG A 332 22.13 12.68 16.20
CA ARG A 332 22.19 13.90 15.38
C ARG A 332 21.97 15.13 16.25
N ASN A 333 22.82 16.14 16.08
CA ASN A 333 22.79 17.41 16.82
C ASN A 333 22.92 17.26 18.36
N LYS A 334 23.47 16.13 18.83
CA LYS A 334 23.73 15.89 20.26
C LYS A 334 25.11 16.37 20.68
N SER A 335 25.24 16.71 21.96
CA SER A 335 26.50 17.18 22.55
C SER A 335 27.54 16.05 22.65
N LEU A 336 28.83 16.40 22.70
CA LEU A 336 29.92 15.42 22.85
C LEU A 336 29.74 14.54 24.10
N PHE A 337 29.16 15.07 25.18
CA PHE A 337 28.85 14.32 26.39
C PHE A 337 27.79 13.25 26.15
N GLU A 338 26.71 13.57 25.42
CA GLU A 338 25.68 12.59 25.03
C GLU A 338 26.23 11.52 24.09
N TRP A 339 27.14 11.88 23.17
CA TRP A 339 27.82 10.90 22.33
C TRP A 339 28.66 9.91 23.17
N LYS A 340 29.44 10.40 24.15
CA LYS A 340 30.23 9.53 25.04
C LYS A 340 29.36 8.63 25.91
N ASP A 341 28.24 9.15 26.40
CA ASP A 341 27.25 8.37 27.14
C ASP A 341 26.64 7.28 26.25
N ALA A 342 26.27 7.60 25.01
CA ALA A 342 25.75 6.63 24.05
C ALA A 342 26.75 5.49 23.75
N LEU A 343 28.06 5.79 23.61
CA LEU A 343 29.08 4.75 23.52
C LEU A 343 29.13 3.86 24.77
N GLN A 344 29.09 4.47 25.94
CA GLN A 344 29.10 3.70 27.19
C GLN A 344 27.84 2.83 27.30
N GLN A 345 26.71 3.31 26.80
CA GLN A 345 25.46 2.55 26.72
C GLN A 345 25.51 1.40 25.70
N LEU A 346 26.17 1.57 24.54
CA LEU A 346 26.39 0.51 23.56
C LEU A 346 27.31 -0.60 24.10
N ARG A 347 28.25 -0.23 24.97
CA ARG A 347 29.19 -1.16 25.64
C ARG A 347 28.61 -1.88 26.86
N ARG A 348 27.51 -1.39 27.42
CA ARG A 348 26.87 -2.00 28.60
C ARG A 348 25.83 -3.04 28.16
N PRO A 349 25.71 -4.20 28.84
CA PRO A 349 24.52 -5.04 28.70
C PRO A 349 23.28 -4.21 29.07
N ILE A 350 22.24 -4.31 28.24
CA ILE A 350 21.09 -3.40 28.21
C ILE A 350 20.40 -3.36 29.58
N SER A 351 20.36 -2.20 30.21
CA SER A 351 19.48 -1.87 31.34
C SER A 351 19.26 -0.36 31.40
N THR A 352 18.00 0.05 31.23
CA THR A 352 17.22 0.83 32.22
C THR A 352 15.88 1.26 31.59
N ASN A 353 14.79 0.73 32.15
CA ASN A 353 13.35 1.07 32.09
C ASN A 353 12.78 1.83 30.87
N PHE A 354 13.31 2.99 30.47
CA PHE A 354 12.86 3.73 29.27
C PHE A 354 13.30 3.05 27.96
N LYS A 355 14.48 2.40 27.97
CA LYS A 355 14.91 1.53 26.86
C LYS A 355 14.06 0.27 26.77
N ASP A 356 13.53 -0.18 27.90
CA ASP A 356 12.71 -1.39 27.97
C ASP A 356 11.33 -1.13 27.36
N GLU A 357 10.75 0.06 27.51
CA GLU A 357 9.52 0.46 26.82
C GLU A 357 9.70 0.51 25.30
N LEU A 358 10.79 1.14 24.81
CA LEU A 358 11.12 1.19 23.38
C LEU A 358 11.42 -0.20 22.81
N LYS A 359 12.10 -1.08 23.56
CA LYS A 359 12.33 -2.47 23.15
C LYS A 359 11.01 -3.24 23.11
N GLN A 360 10.19 -3.11 24.14
CA GLN A 360 8.92 -3.85 24.23
C GLN A 360 7.93 -3.43 23.16
N ILE A 361 7.80 -2.12 22.86
CA ILE A 361 6.92 -1.65 21.78
C ILE A 361 7.46 -2.08 20.40
N PHE A 362 8.78 -2.07 20.20
CA PHE A 362 9.40 -2.55 18.97
C PHE A 362 9.13 -4.05 18.74
N LEU A 363 9.33 -4.87 19.78
CA LEU A 363 9.02 -6.30 19.72
C LEU A 363 7.53 -6.53 19.49
N LEU A 364 6.67 -5.82 20.22
CA LEU A 364 5.21 -5.91 20.09
C LEU A 364 4.78 -5.65 18.65
N ILE A 365 5.26 -4.59 18.01
CA ILE A 365 5.00 -4.31 16.58
C ILE A 365 5.43 -5.50 15.72
N GLY A 366 6.65 -6.03 15.94
CA GLY A 366 7.21 -7.10 15.14
C GLY A 366 6.47 -8.44 15.23
N TYR A 367 5.98 -8.85 16.41
CA TYR A 367 5.32 -10.15 16.56
C TYR A 367 3.80 -10.12 16.50
N THR A 368 3.15 -8.95 16.59
CA THR A 368 1.68 -8.83 16.49
C THR A 368 1.20 -8.42 15.10
N TYR A 369 2.10 -8.02 14.20
CA TYR A 369 1.75 -7.54 12.85
C TYR A 369 0.64 -6.48 12.92
N VAL A 370 0.74 -5.61 13.93
CA VAL A 370 -0.30 -4.64 14.24
C VAL A 370 -0.33 -3.56 13.16
N ALA A 371 -1.32 -3.69 12.27
CA ALA A 371 -1.61 -2.72 11.23
C ALA A 371 -2.16 -1.38 11.78
N PHE A 372 -2.56 -1.32 13.07
CA PHE A 372 -3.23 -0.16 13.65
C PHE A 372 -2.72 0.20 15.05
N ILE A 373 -2.34 1.46 15.25
CA ILE A 373 -1.87 2.00 16.54
C ILE A 373 -2.79 1.67 17.72
N ASP A 374 -4.12 1.58 17.52
CA ASP A 374 -5.06 1.31 18.61
C ASP A 374 -4.87 -0.06 19.25
N ASP A 375 -4.60 -1.11 18.46
CA ASP A 375 -4.35 -2.46 18.97
C ASP A 375 -3.06 -2.45 19.82
N LEU A 376 -2.06 -1.70 19.36
CA LEU A 376 -0.81 -1.47 20.07
C LEU A 376 -1.01 -0.76 21.41
N ILE A 377 -1.97 0.18 21.51
CA ILE A 377 -2.31 0.86 22.75
C ILE A 377 -2.91 -0.13 23.76
N TRP A 378 -3.89 -0.94 23.35
CA TRP A 378 -4.54 -1.92 24.22
C TRP A 378 -3.54 -2.92 24.80
N TYR A 379 -2.70 -3.49 23.93
CA TYR A 379 -1.67 -4.43 24.36
C TYR A 379 -0.66 -3.77 25.31
N SER A 380 -0.24 -2.53 25.01
CA SER A 380 0.70 -1.80 25.86
C SER A 380 0.15 -1.52 27.24
N ILE A 381 -1.14 -1.18 27.35
CA ILE A 381 -1.83 -0.97 28.63
C ILE A 381 -1.89 -2.28 29.41
N GLY A 382 -2.36 -3.37 28.81
CA GLY A 382 -2.53 -4.64 29.52
C GLY A 382 -1.21 -5.25 29.98
N LEU A 383 -0.16 -5.15 29.16
CA LEU A 383 1.19 -5.55 29.53
C LEU A 383 1.81 -4.65 30.62
N GLY A 384 1.24 -3.47 30.86
CA GLY A 384 1.72 -2.50 31.84
C GLY A 384 2.95 -1.74 31.37
N LEU A 385 3.10 -1.56 30.05
CA LEU A 385 4.21 -0.78 29.46
C LEU A 385 4.17 0.68 29.88
N PHE A 386 2.99 1.20 30.20
CA PHE A 386 2.83 2.57 30.66
C PHE A 386 2.25 2.61 32.07
N GLN A 387 3.08 2.98 33.04
CA GLN A 387 2.64 3.14 34.43
C GLN A 387 2.05 4.53 34.66
N GLY A 388 0.91 4.60 35.37
CA GLY A 388 0.32 5.88 35.79
C GLY A 388 -0.39 6.67 34.69
N ILE A 389 -0.61 6.08 33.51
CA ILE A 389 -1.41 6.71 32.46
C ILE A 389 -2.87 6.82 32.90
N LYS A 390 -3.36 8.06 32.95
CA LYS A 390 -4.72 8.36 33.38
C LYS A 390 -5.72 8.27 32.24
N ASN A 391 -5.24 8.40 31.00
CA ASN A 391 -6.10 8.46 29.81
C ASN A 391 -5.35 7.97 28.49
N MET A 392 -6.06 7.42 27.50
CA MET A 392 -5.85 6.98 26.11
C MET A 392 -5.29 8.10 25.27
N GLU A 393 -5.57 9.38 25.51
CA GLU A 393 -4.88 10.44 24.79
C GLU A 393 -3.41 10.46 25.20
N GLU A 394 -3.12 10.35 26.51
CA GLU A 394 -1.76 10.14 27.03
C GLU A 394 -1.18 8.79 26.57
N ALA A 395 -1.97 7.71 26.55
CA ALA A 395 -1.52 6.40 26.06
C ALA A 395 -1.17 6.43 24.56
N ARG A 396 -2.05 7.03 23.76
CA ARG A 396 -1.88 7.23 22.32
C ARG A 396 -0.71 8.15 22.06
N ALA A 397 -0.58 9.27 22.77
CA ALA A 397 0.57 10.16 22.67
C ALA A 397 1.87 9.43 23.06
N GLY A 398 1.83 8.60 24.11
CA GLY A 398 2.94 7.76 24.54
C GLY A 398 3.36 6.77 23.46
N VAL A 399 2.46 5.91 23.00
CA VAL A 399 2.70 4.95 21.90
C VAL A 399 3.18 5.67 20.64
N ARG A 400 2.50 6.73 20.21
CA ARG A 400 2.86 7.53 19.02
C ARG A 400 4.26 8.13 19.15
N THR A 401 4.61 8.60 20.35
CA THR A 401 5.95 9.13 20.63
C THR A 401 7.00 8.03 20.51
N LEU A 402 6.75 6.83 21.06
CA LEU A 402 7.67 5.70 20.94
C LEU A 402 7.81 5.24 19.48
N VAL A 403 6.70 5.09 18.75
CA VAL A 403 6.69 4.75 17.32
C VAL A 403 7.47 5.80 16.51
N ASN A 404 7.22 7.09 16.72
CA ASN A 404 7.94 8.16 16.04
C ASN A 404 9.44 8.15 16.37
N LYS A 405 9.82 7.79 17.60
CA LYS A 405 11.22 7.60 17.98
C LYS A 405 11.85 6.41 17.26
N LEU A 406 11.14 5.28 17.15
CA LEU A 406 11.59 4.13 16.37
C LEU A 406 11.77 4.49 14.89
N LYS A 407 10.84 5.26 14.31
CA LYS A 407 10.95 5.78 12.93
C LYS A 407 12.11 6.75 12.75
N ALA A 408 12.27 7.72 13.65
CA ALA A 408 13.39 8.65 13.64
C ALA A 408 14.76 7.94 13.81
N SER A 409 14.76 6.78 14.48
CA SER A 409 15.94 5.93 14.65
C SER A 409 16.07 4.87 13.55
N CYS A 410 15.24 4.87 12.51
CA CYS A 410 15.25 3.90 11.41
C CYS A 410 15.09 2.43 11.83
N MET A 411 14.52 2.19 13.00
CA MET A 411 14.11 0.86 13.45
C MET A 411 12.74 0.46 12.87
N LEU A 412 11.95 1.44 12.44
CA LEU A 412 10.71 1.24 11.66
C LEU A 412 10.80 2.14 10.43
N LEU A 413 10.57 1.60 9.23
CA LEU A 413 10.33 2.41 8.03
C LEU A 413 8.81 2.56 7.85
N ASP A 414 8.37 3.56 7.09
CA ASP A 414 6.94 3.83 6.91
C ASP A 414 6.19 2.66 6.23
N ASP A 415 6.91 1.79 5.50
CA ASP A 415 6.35 0.65 4.75
C ASP A 415 7.06 -0.71 5.00
N ASP A 416 8.11 -0.78 5.83
CA ASP A 416 8.79 -2.07 6.16
C ASP A 416 8.48 -2.56 7.58
N GLU A 417 7.39 -3.31 7.72
CA GLU A 417 7.13 -4.12 8.91
C GLU A 417 8.16 -5.27 9.06
N ASN A 418 8.83 -5.65 7.96
CA ASN A 418 9.71 -6.82 7.82
C ASN A 418 10.94 -6.85 8.75
N ILE A 419 11.54 -5.70 9.08
CA ILE A 419 12.72 -5.66 9.95
C ILE A 419 12.34 -5.96 11.40
N SER A 420 11.23 -5.38 11.86
CA SER A 420 10.72 -5.60 13.22
C SER A 420 10.31 -7.06 13.43
N ILE A 421 9.63 -7.65 12.45
CA ILE A 421 9.26 -9.07 12.42
C ILE A 421 10.51 -9.95 12.52
N SER A 422 11.53 -9.69 11.70
CA SER A 422 12.75 -10.51 11.66
C SER A 422 13.58 -10.45 12.94
N ILE A 423 13.50 -9.36 13.70
CA ILE A 423 14.21 -9.23 14.97
C ILE A 423 13.35 -9.85 16.09
N ALA A 424 12.05 -9.60 16.08
CA ALA A 424 11.12 -10.19 17.05
C ALA A 424 11.06 -11.72 16.95
N SER A 425 11.16 -12.30 15.75
CA SER A 425 11.16 -13.75 15.54
C SER A 425 12.39 -14.48 16.11
N ARG A 426 13.46 -13.74 16.45
CA ARG A 426 14.66 -14.28 17.11
C ARG A 426 14.55 -14.24 18.64
N GLU A 427 13.51 -13.62 19.19
CA GLU A 427 13.31 -13.56 20.63
C GLU A 427 12.85 -14.93 21.14
N GLN A 428 13.69 -15.59 21.94
CA GLN A 428 13.49 -16.99 22.35
C GLN A 428 12.20 -17.25 23.15
N ASN A 429 11.59 -16.20 23.73
CA ASN A 429 10.40 -16.29 24.57
C ASN A 429 9.13 -15.81 23.84
N VAL A 430 9.16 -15.63 22.53
CA VAL A 430 8.01 -15.22 21.73
C VAL A 430 7.72 -16.28 20.67
N PHE A 431 6.46 -16.67 20.54
CA PHE A 431 5.99 -17.55 19.49
C PHE A 431 5.01 -16.79 18.59
N THR A 432 5.31 -16.75 17.30
CA THR A 432 4.47 -16.13 16.28
C THR A 432 4.36 -17.02 15.07
N ALA A 433 3.14 -17.26 14.62
CA ALA A 433 2.88 -18.12 13.46
C ALA A 433 1.59 -17.73 12.74
N THR A 434 1.48 -18.12 11.47
CA THR A 434 0.26 -18.01 10.65
C THR A 434 -0.46 -19.36 10.58
N ASP A 435 -1.74 -19.40 10.21
CA ASP A 435 -2.56 -20.62 10.11
C ASP A 435 -1.84 -21.78 9.37
N GLU A 436 -1.16 -21.50 8.26
CA GLU A 436 -0.40 -22.48 7.48
C GLU A 436 0.79 -23.09 8.25
N LEU A 437 1.49 -22.27 9.03
CA LEU A 437 2.64 -22.71 9.84
C LEU A 437 2.20 -23.47 11.10
N VAL A 438 1.02 -23.16 11.66
CA VAL A 438 0.54 -23.79 12.91
C VAL A 438 -0.10 -25.15 12.64
N ASN A 439 -0.70 -25.36 11.47
CA ASN A 439 -1.34 -26.64 11.09
C ASN A 439 -0.37 -27.84 11.02
N GLY A 440 0.94 -27.61 10.99
CA GLY A 440 1.99 -28.63 11.10
C GLY A 440 2.78 -28.63 12.41
N TRP A 441 2.37 -27.79 13.39
CA TRP A 441 3.12 -27.60 14.62
C TRP A 441 2.74 -28.61 15.71
N GLU A 442 3.73 -29.37 16.16
CA GLU A 442 3.60 -30.28 17.29
C GLU A 442 3.75 -29.51 18.63
N TRP A 443 2.63 -29.19 19.28
CA TRP A 443 2.64 -28.62 20.66
C TRP A 443 3.25 -29.55 21.72
N SER A 444 3.59 -30.79 21.34
CA SER A 444 4.26 -31.80 22.17
C SER A 444 5.72 -31.45 22.49
N ASP A 445 6.36 -30.52 21.78
CA ASP A 445 7.66 -29.98 22.21
C ASP A 445 7.47 -28.94 23.33
N GLU A 446 7.11 -29.47 24.50
CA GLU A 446 6.81 -28.71 25.72
C GLU A 446 7.95 -27.75 26.12
N SER A 447 9.19 -28.02 25.70
CA SER A 447 10.37 -27.27 26.13
C SER A 447 10.38 -25.82 25.64
N ARG A 448 9.87 -25.55 24.44
CA ARG A 448 9.87 -24.21 23.83
C ARG A 448 8.69 -23.37 24.30
N VAL A 449 7.50 -23.95 24.34
CA VAL A 449 6.26 -23.20 24.65
C VAL A 449 6.12 -22.89 26.14
N ARG A 450 6.72 -23.70 27.03
CA ARG A 450 6.73 -23.47 28.50
C ARG A 450 7.37 -22.14 28.90
N HIS A 451 8.34 -21.66 28.11
CA HIS A 451 9.08 -20.42 28.38
C HIS A 451 8.54 -19.22 27.60
N CYS A 452 7.49 -19.40 26.79
CA CYS A 452 6.90 -18.30 26.04
C CYS A 452 6.23 -17.28 26.97
N THR A 453 6.58 -16.01 26.77
CA THR A 453 5.95 -14.84 27.38
C THR A 453 4.87 -14.24 26.48
N SER A 454 4.95 -14.49 25.17
CA SER A 454 3.96 -14.03 24.18
C SER A 454 3.70 -15.12 23.15
N ILE A 455 2.42 -15.37 22.85
CA ILE A 455 1.96 -16.25 21.76
C ILE A 455 1.04 -15.41 20.89
N VAL A 456 1.36 -15.32 19.59
CA VAL A 456 0.53 -14.66 18.58
C VAL A 456 0.30 -15.59 17.40
N ILE A 457 -0.96 -15.83 17.07
CA ILE A 457 -1.34 -16.66 15.92
C ILE A 457 -2.18 -15.81 14.98
N LEU A 458 -1.71 -15.64 13.74
CA LEU A 458 -2.29 -14.73 12.76
C LEU A 458 -3.04 -15.49 11.67
N ASP A 459 -3.98 -14.78 11.04
CA ASP A 459 -4.75 -15.23 9.88
C ASP A 459 -5.42 -16.59 10.08
N VAL A 460 -5.91 -16.85 11.30
CA VAL A 460 -6.50 -18.14 11.62
C VAL A 460 -7.81 -18.35 10.88
N LYS A 461 -7.92 -19.49 10.18
CA LYS A 461 -9.11 -19.89 9.42
C LYS A 461 -9.74 -21.16 9.97
N THR A 462 -8.93 -22.20 10.15
CA THR A 462 -9.42 -23.55 10.48
C THR A 462 -8.69 -24.21 11.65
N TYR A 463 -7.74 -23.49 12.25
CA TYR A 463 -6.86 -24.03 13.27
C TYR A 463 -7.60 -24.55 14.53
N VAL A 464 -7.22 -25.75 14.98
CA VAL A 464 -7.73 -26.36 16.22
C VAL A 464 -6.66 -26.25 17.30
N LEU A 465 -6.97 -25.52 18.36
CA LEU A 465 -6.11 -25.39 19.54
C LEU A 465 -6.00 -26.73 20.32
N PRO A 466 -4.86 -27.01 20.95
CA PRO A 466 -4.72 -28.19 21.80
C PRO A 466 -5.61 -28.11 23.04
N GLU A 467 -6.02 -29.25 23.59
CA GLU A 467 -6.93 -29.30 24.75
C GLU A 467 -6.33 -28.61 25.99
N VAL A 468 -5.00 -28.72 26.16
CA VAL A 468 -4.23 -28.11 27.23
C VAL A 468 -2.93 -27.56 26.64
N MET A 469 -2.49 -26.38 27.10
CA MET A 469 -1.23 -25.77 26.69
C MET A 469 -0.48 -25.25 27.91
N GLU A 470 0.70 -25.83 28.18
CA GLU A 470 1.50 -25.53 29.38
C GLU A 470 2.39 -24.29 29.19
N CYS A 471 1.81 -23.10 29.32
CA CYS A 471 2.54 -21.82 29.23
C CYS A 471 2.42 -20.99 30.50
N PRO A 472 3.10 -21.35 31.60
CA PRO A 472 2.97 -20.69 32.90
C PRO A 472 3.51 -19.25 32.94
N GLN A 473 4.40 -18.88 32.01
CA GLN A 473 5.02 -17.55 31.94
C GLN A 473 4.32 -16.61 30.95
N LEU A 474 3.24 -17.07 30.32
CA LEU A 474 2.56 -16.35 29.25
C LEU A 474 1.91 -15.06 29.79
N LYS A 475 2.19 -13.93 29.14
CA LYS A 475 1.63 -12.62 29.45
C LYS A 475 0.69 -12.11 28.35
N LEU A 476 0.96 -12.45 27.10
CA LEU A 476 0.15 -12.11 25.94
C LEU A 476 -0.25 -13.38 25.18
N PHE A 477 -1.56 -13.55 24.98
CA PHE A 477 -2.11 -14.50 24.02
C PHE A 477 -2.99 -13.73 23.03
N SER A 478 -2.62 -13.74 21.76
CA SER A 478 -3.38 -13.09 20.68
C SER A 478 -3.62 -14.08 19.55
N MET A 479 -4.87 -14.22 19.15
CA MET A 479 -5.28 -15.12 18.07
C MET A 479 -6.41 -14.47 17.26
N PRO A 480 -6.13 -13.37 16.53
CA PRO A 480 -7.11 -12.79 15.63
C PRO A 480 -7.43 -13.76 14.49
N ALA A 481 -8.71 -13.85 14.14
CA ALA A 481 -9.17 -14.71 13.04
C ALA A 481 -9.64 -13.93 11.82
N GLU A 482 -9.82 -14.63 10.70
CA GLU A 482 -10.52 -14.09 9.55
C GLU A 482 -12.02 -13.93 9.87
N LYS A 483 -12.61 -12.81 9.44
CA LYS A 483 -14.04 -12.51 9.69
C LYS A 483 -14.94 -13.67 9.28
N ASN A 484 -15.99 -13.89 10.07
CA ASN A 484 -16.99 -14.96 9.90
C ASN A 484 -16.48 -16.39 10.15
N SER A 485 -15.26 -16.56 10.66
CA SER A 485 -14.75 -17.87 11.07
C SER A 485 -15.26 -18.25 12.46
N PHE A 486 -15.68 -19.51 12.64
CA PHE A 486 -16.21 -20.04 13.90
C PHE A 486 -15.20 -20.92 14.60
N PHE A 487 -15.03 -20.71 15.91
CA PHE A 487 -14.06 -21.44 16.71
C PHE A 487 -14.67 -22.03 17.97
N ALA A 488 -14.27 -23.26 18.27
CA ALA A 488 -14.46 -23.89 19.57
C ALA A 488 -13.12 -23.86 20.32
N ILE A 489 -13.01 -23.00 21.34
CA ILE A 489 -11.82 -22.97 22.19
C ILE A 489 -11.94 -24.09 23.24
N PRO A 490 -10.93 -24.97 23.40
CA PRO A 490 -10.97 -26.04 24.38
C PRO A 490 -11.18 -25.52 25.81
N HIS A 491 -12.05 -26.19 26.57
CA HIS A 491 -12.46 -25.75 27.92
C HIS A 491 -11.32 -25.65 28.93
N ASN A 492 -10.21 -26.37 28.71
CA ASN A 492 -9.06 -26.45 29.61
C ASN A 492 -7.83 -25.66 29.14
N LEU A 493 -7.92 -24.97 28.00
CA LEU A 493 -6.76 -24.32 27.36
C LEU A 493 -6.01 -23.38 28.32
N PHE A 494 -6.74 -22.57 29.08
CA PHE A 494 -6.17 -21.52 29.93
C PHE A 494 -5.76 -21.99 31.33
N ARG A 495 -5.88 -23.29 31.64
CA ARG A 495 -5.67 -23.84 32.99
C ARG A 495 -4.28 -23.55 33.56
N SER A 496 -3.26 -23.53 32.72
CA SER A 496 -1.85 -23.31 33.06
C SER A 496 -1.38 -21.87 32.82
N MET A 497 -2.21 -20.99 32.26
CA MET A 497 -1.81 -19.66 31.76
C MET A 497 -2.14 -18.53 32.74
N LEU A 498 -1.90 -18.74 34.04
CA LEU A 498 -2.38 -17.84 35.09
C LEU A 498 -1.73 -16.45 35.08
N GLN A 499 -0.63 -16.25 34.34
CA GLN A 499 0.09 -14.97 34.23
C GLN A 499 -0.40 -14.09 33.07
N VAL A 500 -1.37 -14.55 32.26
CA VAL A 500 -1.84 -13.80 31.10
C VAL A 500 -2.45 -12.48 31.54
N ARG A 501 -1.96 -11.40 30.93
CA ARG A 501 -2.42 -10.02 31.13
C ARG A 501 -3.22 -9.50 29.96
N VAL A 502 -2.92 -9.97 28.75
CA VAL A 502 -3.62 -9.58 27.52
C VAL A 502 -4.12 -10.83 26.83
N LEU A 503 -5.43 -10.90 26.61
CA LEU A 503 -6.10 -11.93 25.82
C LEU A 503 -6.83 -11.26 24.66
N ASP A 504 -6.45 -11.61 23.45
CA ASP A 504 -7.08 -11.10 22.23
C ASP A 504 -7.56 -12.24 21.34
N LEU A 505 -8.88 -12.29 21.14
CA LEU A 505 -9.58 -13.27 20.31
C LEU A 505 -10.47 -12.53 19.28
N THR A 506 -9.95 -11.42 18.75
CA THR A 506 -10.65 -10.57 17.77
C THR A 506 -11.04 -11.35 16.52
N ASP A 507 -12.22 -11.03 15.98
CA ASP A 507 -12.84 -11.60 14.78
C ASP A 507 -13.11 -13.13 14.88
N MET A 508 -12.99 -13.73 16.08
CA MET A 508 -13.33 -15.14 16.34
C MET A 508 -14.78 -15.31 16.76
N ASN A 509 -15.65 -15.92 15.93
CA ASN A 509 -17.01 -16.25 16.36
C ASN A 509 -16.98 -17.43 17.36
N LEU A 510 -17.02 -17.13 18.65
CA LEU A 510 -16.93 -18.12 19.71
C LEU A 510 -18.28 -18.76 19.99
N LEU A 511 -18.34 -20.09 19.84
CA LEU A 511 -19.52 -20.89 20.22
C LEU A 511 -19.75 -20.87 21.74
N SER A 512 -18.68 -20.94 22.52
CA SER A 512 -18.69 -20.85 23.99
C SER A 512 -17.37 -20.27 24.50
N LEU A 513 -17.41 -19.49 25.58
CA LEU A 513 -16.20 -19.14 26.32
C LEU A 513 -15.72 -20.40 27.09
N PRO A 514 -14.42 -20.72 27.06
CA PRO A 514 -13.91 -21.91 27.72
C PRO A 514 -13.99 -21.73 29.25
N SER A 515 -14.33 -22.79 29.96
CA SER A 515 -14.54 -22.74 31.42
C SER A 515 -13.28 -22.32 32.18
N SER A 516 -12.10 -22.65 31.66
CA SER A 516 -10.81 -22.21 32.22
C SER A 516 -10.56 -20.72 32.09
N ILE A 517 -11.32 -19.96 31.28
CA ILE A 517 -11.08 -18.51 31.10
C ILE A 517 -11.20 -17.77 32.44
N GLY A 518 -12.15 -18.16 33.29
CA GLY A 518 -12.34 -17.56 34.62
C GLY A 518 -11.16 -17.75 35.59
N LEU A 519 -10.18 -18.59 35.24
CA LEU A 519 -8.94 -18.78 36.02
C LEU A 519 -7.91 -17.67 35.76
N LEU A 520 -8.09 -16.86 34.71
CA LEU A 520 -7.18 -15.78 34.33
C LEU A 520 -7.33 -14.56 35.25
N THR A 521 -6.95 -14.72 36.51
CA THR A 521 -7.12 -13.67 37.54
C THR A 521 -6.19 -12.47 37.33
N ASN A 522 -5.09 -12.62 36.58
CA ASN A 522 -4.16 -11.55 36.22
C ASN A 522 -4.50 -10.82 34.91
N LEU A 523 -5.65 -11.14 34.29
CA LEU A 523 -6.06 -10.54 33.03
C LEU A 523 -6.37 -9.05 33.21
N HIS A 524 -5.66 -8.20 32.47
CA HIS A 524 -5.84 -6.74 32.48
C HIS A 524 -6.58 -6.25 31.23
N THR A 525 -6.36 -6.88 30.07
CA THR A 525 -6.97 -6.50 28.79
C THR A 525 -7.58 -7.72 28.12
N LEU A 526 -8.85 -7.59 27.71
CA LEU A 526 -9.60 -8.59 26.97
C LEU A 526 -10.17 -7.98 25.70
N CYS A 527 -9.85 -8.56 24.53
CA CYS A 527 -10.39 -8.17 23.23
C CYS A 527 -11.22 -9.32 22.64
N LEU A 528 -12.53 -9.09 22.49
CA LEU A 528 -13.54 -10.00 21.93
C LEU A 528 -14.36 -9.28 20.85
N TYR A 529 -13.68 -8.59 19.94
CA TYR A 529 -14.33 -7.94 18.80
C TYR A 529 -14.75 -8.99 17.76
N GLY A 530 -15.86 -8.81 17.04
CA GLY A 530 -16.38 -9.75 16.04
C GLY A 530 -16.79 -11.15 16.54
N GLY A 531 -16.89 -11.39 17.86
CA GLY A 531 -16.84 -12.76 18.40
C GLY A 531 -18.00 -13.29 19.23
N VAL A 532 -19.01 -12.47 19.57
CA VAL A 532 -20.09 -12.91 20.47
C VAL A 532 -21.47 -12.56 19.91
N GLY A 533 -22.20 -13.54 19.37
CA GLY A 533 -23.62 -13.37 19.05
C GLY A 533 -24.21 -14.40 18.09
N VAL A 534 -25.53 -14.40 17.94
CA VAL A 534 -26.25 -15.44 17.17
C VAL A 534 -25.94 -15.31 15.68
N VAL A 535 -25.34 -16.34 15.10
CA VAL A 535 -25.31 -16.56 13.64
C VAL A 535 -26.05 -17.86 13.37
N ASP A 536 -27.01 -17.84 12.44
CA ASP A 536 -27.79 -19.01 12.01
C ASP A 536 -28.54 -19.80 13.10
N GLY A 537 -28.98 -19.12 14.17
CA GLY A 537 -29.83 -19.72 15.21
C GLY A 537 -29.08 -20.47 16.32
N VAL A 538 -27.75 -20.46 16.33
CA VAL A 538 -26.93 -20.98 17.43
C VAL A 538 -26.75 -19.89 18.49
N LYS A 539 -27.06 -20.18 19.75
CA LYS A 539 -26.80 -19.26 20.88
C LYS A 539 -25.32 -19.32 21.24
N ASN A 540 -24.63 -18.19 21.16
CA ASN A 540 -23.22 -18.06 21.56
C ASN A 540 -23.02 -18.03 23.07
N ALA A 541 -21.73 -18.00 23.47
CA ALA A 541 -21.21 -17.96 24.82
C ALA A 541 -21.96 -17.00 25.77
N SER A 542 -22.20 -17.47 27.00
CA SER A 542 -22.54 -16.59 28.12
C SER A 542 -21.38 -15.61 28.37
N LEU A 543 -21.70 -14.37 28.71
CA LEU A 543 -20.72 -13.37 29.17
C LEU A 543 -20.66 -13.31 30.71
N GLU A 544 -21.28 -14.27 31.40
CA GLU A 544 -21.31 -14.31 32.87
C GLU A 544 -19.92 -14.55 33.47
N GLU A 545 -19.08 -15.29 32.76
CA GLU A 545 -17.70 -15.61 33.12
C GLU A 545 -16.84 -14.35 33.25
N LEU A 546 -17.17 -13.28 32.51
CA LEU A 546 -16.48 -11.99 32.57
C LEU A 546 -16.57 -11.34 33.96
N LYS A 547 -17.56 -11.73 34.78
CA LYS A 547 -17.69 -11.24 36.17
C LYS A 547 -16.54 -11.68 37.07
N HIS A 548 -15.83 -12.74 36.69
CA HIS A 548 -14.79 -13.37 37.50
C HIS A 548 -13.39 -12.78 37.33
N PHE A 549 -13.21 -11.73 36.50
CA PHE A 549 -11.91 -11.07 36.36
C PHE A 549 -11.74 -9.92 37.37
N PRO A 550 -10.91 -10.08 38.42
CA PRO A 550 -10.75 -9.05 39.44
C PRO A 550 -9.87 -7.89 38.97
N ASN A 551 -8.92 -8.14 38.06
CA ASN A 551 -7.90 -7.17 37.63
C ASN A 551 -8.15 -6.61 36.21
N LEU A 552 -9.31 -6.89 35.62
CA LEU A 552 -9.63 -6.43 34.27
C LEU A 552 -9.82 -4.90 34.27
N THR A 553 -8.91 -4.19 33.63
CA THR A 553 -8.93 -2.72 33.52
C THR A 553 -9.40 -2.25 32.16
N SER A 554 -9.29 -3.11 31.13
CA SER A 554 -9.48 -2.79 29.72
C SER A 554 -10.31 -3.87 29.03
N LEU A 555 -11.42 -3.49 28.39
CA LEU A 555 -12.31 -4.43 27.71
C LEU A 555 -12.74 -3.90 26.33
N GLU A 556 -12.46 -4.67 25.29
CA GLU A 556 -12.99 -4.45 23.95
C GLU A 556 -13.93 -5.60 23.60
N LEU A 557 -15.18 -5.29 23.26
CA LEU A 557 -16.22 -6.28 23.06
C LEU A 557 -17.18 -5.85 21.96
N GLU A 558 -17.44 -6.75 21.01
CA GLU A 558 -18.53 -6.60 20.05
C GLU A 558 -19.52 -7.75 20.21
N VAL A 559 -20.80 -7.37 20.23
CA VAL A 559 -21.90 -8.29 20.47
C VAL A 559 -22.98 -8.12 19.40
N ASN A 560 -23.35 -9.19 18.68
CA ASN A 560 -24.38 -9.06 17.64
C ASN A 560 -25.79 -8.86 18.22
N ASP A 561 -26.10 -9.48 19.36
CA ASP A 561 -27.40 -9.37 20.04
C ASP A 561 -27.24 -8.74 21.42
N ALA A 562 -27.73 -7.51 21.58
CA ALA A 562 -27.68 -6.74 22.82
C ALA A 562 -28.32 -7.47 24.04
N ASN A 563 -29.18 -8.47 23.81
CA ASN A 563 -29.77 -9.28 24.89
C ASN A 563 -28.78 -10.26 25.54
N THR A 564 -27.62 -10.50 24.91
CA THR A 564 -26.56 -11.38 25.45
C THR A 564 -25.68 -10.69 26.49
N LEU A 565 -25.80 -9.36 26.64
CA LEU A 565 -25.09 -8.63 27.68
C LEU A 565 -25.51 -9.10 29.09
N PRO A 566 -24.58 -9.25 30.05
CA PRO A 566 -24.87 -9.77 31.39
C PRO A 566 -25.95 -8.97 32.13
N ARG A 567 -26.81 -9.67 32.89
CA ARG A 567 -27.79 -9.05 33.78
C ARG A 567 -27.10 -8.49 35.03
N GLY A 568 -27.30 -7.20 35.29
CA GLY A 568 -26.71 -6.43 36.39
C GLY A 568 -25.55 -5.55 35.91
N GLY A 569 -25.67 -4.23 36.06
CA GLY A 569 -24.73 -3.21 35.57
C GLY A 569 -23.27 -3.31 36.07
N LEU A 570 -22.98 -4.28 36.94
CA LEU A 570 -21.65 -4.63 37.46
C LEU A 570 -20.59 -4.84 36.36
N PHE A 571 -21.02 -5.16 35.15
CA PHE A 571 -20.15 -5.32 33.98
C PHE A 571 -19.37 -4.04 33.62
N PHE A 572 -20.00 -2.88 33.80
CA PHE A 572 -19.43 -1.57 33.44
C PHE A 572 -18.75 -0.86 34.62
N GLU A 573 -18.93 -1.38 35.84
CA GLU A 573 -18.39 -0.75 37.05
C GLU A 573 -16.94 -1.15 37.35
N LYS A 574 -16.50 -2.33 36.88
CA LYS A 574 -15.15 -2.86 37.12
C LYS A 574 -14.07 -2.30 36.18
N PRO A 575 -14.23 -2.37 34.83
CA PRO A 575 -13.18 -1.90 33.94
C PRO A 575 -13.05 -0.37 33.99
N GLU A 576 -11.80 0.10 34.06
CA GLU A 576 -11.48 1.52 33.92
C GLU A 576 -11.80 2.00 32.49
N ARG A 577 -11.57 1.12 31.51
CA ARG A 577 -11.64 1.39 30.08
C ARG A 577 -12.45 0.28 29.40
N TYR A 578 -13.48 0.65 28.64
CA TYR A 578 -14.20 -0.29 27.80
C TYR A 578 -14.67 0.35 26.49
N LYS A 579 -14.68 -0.49 25.46
CA LYS A 579 -15.29 -0.20 24.18
C LYS A 579 -16.22 -1.34 23.83
N ILE A 580 -17.51 -1.05 23.88
CA ILE A 580 -18.55 -2.06 23.70
C ILE A 580 -19.40 -1.66 22.50
N LEU A 581 -19.54 -2.58 21.56
CA LEU A 581 -20.32 -2.42 20.34
C LEU A 581 -21.46 -3.43 20.32
N THR A 582 -22.65 -3.00 19.93
CA THR A 582 -23.77 -3.92 19.71
C THR A 582 -24.44 -3.72 18.35
N GLY A 583 -24.71 -4.83 17.65
CA GLY A 583 -25.43 -4.92 16.37
C GLY A 583 -24.61 -4.65 15.09
N HIS A 584 -25.25 -4.79 13.93
CA HIS A 584 -24.56 -5.02 12.64
C HIS A 584 -24.22 -3.76 11.82
N ARG A 585 -24.78 -2.58 12.15
CA ARG A 585 -24.58 -1.35 11.34
C ARG A 585 -23.21 -0.70 11.48
N TRP A 586 -22.42 -1.07 12.47
CA TRP A 586 -21.16 -0.41 12.77
C TRP A 586 -20.00 -1.13 12.08
N SER A 587 -19.42 -0.53 11.03
CA SER A 587 -18.25 -1.11 10.37
C SER A 587 -16.93 -0.81 11.12
N ARG A 588 -15.95 -1.72 11.02
CA ARG A 588 -14.60 -1.62 11.65
C ARG A 588 -13.91 -0.26 11.42
N GLY A 589 -14.10 0.36 10.25
CA GLY A 589 -13.57 1.69 9.92
C GLY A 589 -14.22 2.83 10.70
N PHE A 590 -15.53 2.76 10.95
CA PHE A 590 -16.27 3.72 11.79
C PHE A 590 -16.03 3.49 13.28
N TYR A 591 -15.78 2.25 13.69
CA TYR A 591 -15.46 1.91 15.06
C TYR A 591 -14.13 2.53 15.50
N ARG A 592 -13.10 2.49 14.65
CA ARG A 592 -11.76 3.03 14.97
C ARG A 592 -11.61 4.55 14.75
N SER A 593 -12.57 5.23 14.14
CA SER A 593 -12.48 6.67 13.82
C SER A 593 -12.92 7.62 14.96
N SER A 594 -13.82 7.21 15.86
CA SER A 594 -14.14 7.97 17.08
C SER A 594 -13.62 7.25 18.33
N ASN A 595 -12.41 7.62 18.74
CA ASN A 595 -11.79 7.17 19.98
C ASN A 595 -11.55 8.41 20.87
N LYS A 596 -12.63 9.11 21.21
CA LYS A 596 -12.55 10.34 22.03
C LYS A 596 -12.56 10.02 23.54
N SER A 597 -12.84 8.77 23.96
CA SER A 597 -13.13 8.43 25.35
C SER A 597 -12.78 6.97 25.78
N TYR A 598 -12.61 6.74 27.10
CA TYR A 598 -12.35 5.44 27.76
C TYR A 598 -13.53 4.51 27.84
N ARG A 599 -14.74 5.06 27.81
CA ARG A 599 -15.96 4.34 28.16
C ARG A 599 -16.95 4.61 27.07
N SER A 600 -16.68 3.93 25.95
CA SER A 600 -17.46 4.04 24.73
C SER A 600 -18.44 2.88 24.68
N PHE A 601 -19.70 3.21 24.47
CA PHE A 601 -20.74 2.24 24.19
C PHE A 601 -21.50 2.65 22.95
N ARG A 602 -21.60 1.73 22.00
CA ARG A 602 -22.33 1.95 20.76
C ARG A 602 -23.39 0.88 20.58
N ILE A 603 -24.61 1.30 20.26
CA ILE A 603 -25.76 0.43 20.16
C ILE A 603 -26.47 0.65 18.84
N ASP A 604 -26.63 -0.42 18.08
CA ASP A 604 -27.58 -0.48 16.96
C ASP A 604 -28.92 -1.03 17.45
N LEU A 605 -29.93 -0.18 17.44
CA LEU A 605 -31.30 -0.48 17.82
C LEU A 605 -32.08 -0.84 16.55
N ASP A 606 -31.83 -2.03 16.01
CA ASP A 606 -32.65 -2.54 14.90
C ASP A 606 -34.05 -3.00 15.40
N ALA A 607 -34.95 -3.39 14.50
CA ALA A 607 -36.36 -3.71 14.80
C ALA A 607 -36.60 -4.71 15.97
N ASN A 608 -35.58 -5.49 16.36
CA ASN A 608 -35.61 -6.48 17.44
C ASN A 608 -35.09 -5.99 18.80
N VAL A 609 -34.39 -4.85 18.89
CA VAL A 609 -33.79 -4.33 20.13
C VAL A 609 -34.50 -3.05 20.56
N ARG A 610 -35.50 -3.18 21.44
CA ARG A 610 -36.11 -2.02 22.11
C ARG A 610 -35.32 -1.66 23.36
N LEU A 611 -34.98 -0.38 23.55
CA LEU A 611 -34.47 0.16 24.81
C LEU A 611 -35.49 -0.13 25.93
N LYS A 612 -35.26 -1.20 26.67
CA LYS A 612 -35.98 -1.52 27.91
C LYS A 612 -35.24 -0.86 29.07
N ASP A 613 -35.91 -0.62 30.19
CA ASP A 613 -35.35 -0.07 31.45
C ASP A 613 -34.03 -0.75 31.87
N ARG A 614 -33.83 -2.01 31.46
CA ARG A 614 -32.65 -2.83 31.73
C ARG A 614 -31.36 -2.34 31.05
N LEU A 615 -31.43 -1.86 29.82
CA LEU A 615 -30.26 -1.30 29.08
C LEU A 615 -29.94 0.10 29.60
N VAL A 616 -30.97 0.86 30.01
CA VAL A 616 -30.84 2.22 30.54
C VAL A 616 -29.98 2.25 31.83
N VAL A 617 -30.15 1.28 32.74
CA VAL A 617 -29.31 1.16 33.95
C VAL A 617 -27.84 0.88 33.62
N GLN A 618 -27.55 0.24 32.49
CA GLN A 618 -26.18 -0.05 32.05
C GLN A 618 -25.46 1.19 31.49
N LEU A 619 -26.16 2.30 31.28
CA LEU A 619 -25.59 3.52 30.71
C LEU A 619 -24.83 4.41 31.72
N ARG A 620 -24.76 3.99 32.99
CA ARG A 620 -24.09 4.76 34.04
C ARG A 620 -22.58 4.74 33.86
N GLY A 621 -21.97 5.92 33.92
CA GLY A 621 -20.51 6.09 33.86
C GLY A 621 -19.90 5.98 32.47
N ILE A 622 -20.74 5.93 31.43
CA ILE A 622 -20.34 6.05 30.03
C ILE A 622 -19.92 7.49 29.75
N GLU A 623 -18.87 7.64 28.96
CA GLU A 623 -18.33 8.93 28.53
C GLU A 623 -18.67 9.23 27.05
N GLU A 624 -18.78 8.20 26.20
CA GLU A 624 -19.17 8.32 24.79
C GLU A 624 -20.27 7.31 24.47
N LEU A 625 -21.43 7.79 24.01
CA LEU A 625 -22.58 6.97 23.64
C LEU A 625 -22.98 7.25 22.19
N SER A 626 -22.97 6.22 21.34
CA SER A 626 -23.49 6.29 19.98
C SER A 626 -24.68 5.36 19.81
N LEU A 627 -25.78 5.87 19.26
CA LEU A 627 -27.01 5.11 19.05
C LEU A 627 -27.42 5.21 17.59
N ALA A 628 -27.68 4.08 16.95
CA ALA A 628 -28.20 3.99 15.60
C ALA A 628 -29.57 3.29 15.61
N GLY A 629 -30.42 3.63 14.64
CA GLY A 629 -31.69 2.92 14.40
C GLY A 629 -32.86 3.30 15.31
N LEU A 630 -32.68 4.30 16.19
CA LEU A 630 -33.75 4.78 17.07
C LEU A 630 -34.89 5.41 16.25
N LEU A 631 -36.15 5.08 16.56
CA LEU A 631 -37.31 5.73 15.97
C LEU A 631 -37.42 7.17 16.48
N ASP A 632 -37.75 8.12 15.60
CA ASP A 632 -37.78 9.56 15.93
C ASP A 632 -38.68 9.89 17.13
N GLN A 633 -39.77 9.13 17.31
CA GLN A 633 -40.71 9.26 18.42
C GLN A 633 -40.12 8.82 19.79
N ASP A 634 -39.11 7.95 19.77
CA ASP A 634 -38.50 7.37 20.98
C ASP A 634 -37.25 8.14 21.45
N ILE A 635 -36.69 9.01 20.58
CA ILE A 635 -35.52 9.86 20.90
C ILE A 635 -35.78 10.69 22.17
N LYS A 636 -36.93 11.36 22.26
CA LYS A 636 -37.27 12.23 23.41
C LYS A 636 -37.38 11.45 24.72
N ASN A 637 -38.00 10.26 24.67
CA ASN A 637 -38.12 9.40 25.85
C ASN A 637 -36.74 8.92 26.32
N PHE A 638 -35.90 8.52 25.38
CA PHE A 638 -34.54 8.07 25.67
C PHE A 638 -33.66 9.17 26.28
N VAL A 639 -33.69 10.39 25.74
CA VAL A 639 -32.95 11.53 26.29
C VAL A 639 -33.40 11.83 27.73
N ASN A 640 -34.71 11.73 28.01
CA ASN A 640 -35.23 11.90 29.37
C ASN A 640 -34.75 10.79 30.33
N GLU A 641 -34.68 9.54 29.88
CA GLU A 641 -34.15 8.43 30.67
C GLU A 641 -32.64 8.56 30.93
N LEU A 642 -31.85 8.99 29.94
CA LEU A 642 -30.43 9.31 30.14
C LEU A 642 -30.21 10.36 31.24
N VAL A 643 -31.04 11.40 31.26
CA VAL A 643 -31.00 12.44 32.29
C VAL A 643 -31.31 11.86 33.67
N LYS A 644 -32.27 10.93 33.77
CA LYS A 644 -32.62 10.25 35.04
C LYS A 644 -31.53 9.34 35.59
N VAL A 645 -30.77 8.65 34.72
CA VAL A 645 -29.69 7.72 35.14
C VAL A 645 -28.45 8.46 35.68
N GLY A 646 -28.38 9.78 35.48
CA GLY A 646 -27.27 10.60 35.95
C GLY A 646 -26.07 10.52 35.00
N SER A 647 -26.28 10.89 33.74
CA SER A 647 -25.24 10.94 32.69
C SER A 647 -24.24 12.10 32.88
N SER A 648 -23.83 12.42 34.11
CA SER A 648 -22.89 13.52 34.39
C SER A 648 -21.49 13.29 33.81
N GLN A 649 -21.13 12.05 33.52
CA GLN A 649 -19.86 11.65 32.91
C GLN A 649 -19.91 11.59 31.37
N LEU A 650 -21.11 11.66 30.77
CA LEU A 650 -21.28 11.60 29.32
C LEU A 650 -20.77 12.90 28.67
N LYS A 651 -19.71 12.78 27.88
CA LYS A 651 -19.05 13.88 27.16
C LYS A 651 -19.53 13.98 25.71
N TYR A 652 -19.77 12.82 25.09
CA TYR A 652 -20.16 12.72 23.68
C TYR A 652 -21.42 11.86 23.54
N LEU A 653 -22.43 12.42 22.89
CA LEU A 653 -23.66 11.71 22.53
C LEU A 653 -23.91 11.86 21.03
N GLN A 654 -23.98 10.74 20.33
CA GLN A 654 -24.36 10.67 18.92
C GLN A 654 -25.63 9.84 18.78
N ILE A 655 -26.67 10.40 18.16
CA ILE A 655 -27.90 9.68 17.86
C ILE A 655 -28.17 9.77 16.36
N GLU A 656 -28.29 8.62 15.72
CA GLU A 656 -28.64 8.45 14.32
C GLU A 656 -30.02 7.79 14.22
N GLY A 657 -31.01 8.61 13.81
CA GLY A 657 -32.38 8.14 13.59
C GLY A 657 -32.52 7.26 12.34
N TYR A 658 -33.59 6.46 12.28
CA TYR A 658 -33.83 5.50 11.19
C TYR A 658 -33.91 6.12 9.77
N ARG A 659 -34.20 7.42 9.64
CA ARG A 659 -34.27 8.14 8.34
C ARG A 659 -33.48 9.46 8.29
N GLY A 660 -32.54 9.68 9.23
CA GLY A 660 -31.85 10.97 9.45
C GLY A 660 -32.72 12.00 10.21
N PRO A 661 -32.17 13.01 10.91
CA PRO A 661 -30.80 13.55 10.89
C PRO A 661 -29.92 13.11 12.08
N GLN A 662 -28.62 13.43 12.01
CA GLN A 662 -27.61 13.23 13.06
C GLN A 662 -27.79 14.26 14.18
N PHE A 663 -28.07 13.81 15.40
CA PHE A 663 -27.90 14.64 16.59
C PHE A 663 -26.54 14.31 17.22
N GLU A 664 -25.56 15.20 17.04
CA GLU A 664 -24.33 15.20 17.84
C GLU A 664 -24.51 16.22 18.96
N CYS A 665 -24.73 15.75 20.18
CA CYS A 665 -24.74 16.60 21.36
C CYS A 665 -23.39 16.45 22.05
N VAL A 666 -22.53 17.45 21.86
CA VAL A 666 -21.31 17.64 22.65
C VAL A 666 -21.70 18.46 23.87
N LYS A 667 -21.42 17.96 25.07
CA LYS A 667 -21.74 18.66 26.32
C LYS A 667 -20.60 19.53 26.79
#